data_AF-A0A8T4XIV1-F1
#
_entry.id   AF-A0A8T4XIV1-F1
#
_cell.length_a   1.000
_cell.length_b   1.000
_cell.length_c   1.000
_cell.angle_alpha   90.00
_cell.angle_beta   90.00
_cell.angle_gamma   90.00
#
_symmetry.space_group_name_H-M   'P 1'
#
loop_
_entity.id
_entity.type
_entity.pdbx_description
1 polymer ?
#
loop_
_entity_poly.entity_id
_entity_poly.type
_entity_poly.pdbx_seq_one_letter_code
_entity_poly.pdbx_strand_id
1 'polypeptide(L)'
;KSKGDIKAETVDIIKRHGSGCLVFVPQVMGLEKAREIAIALREAGINAFVYERMRPKILEKFVGGEYAALVGVASNRSPLARGLDLPETIRYVVFAGVPRREIRVSVNECSPQKILTLLKALSPFFEEKFSREAAPVIAALTRIVPVTKDVIEKIREADEKNIELEGFAGHVQRIVKEARRLLVRIMEDIDLRKIAERLDVEVEIRGNEYILVIPDIDGYIQASGRSSRFYAMGISRGVSILIVDDEKAFYGLSKRIQLATDEEFEEYSLDKAWEEFRQVDGDREVIRKIRKGEFTIDAVDIIRSALIVVESPAKARTIAYFFGRPAKRTINDFTVYEVASGQMILNVVASGGHIFDLTTEGGFHGVLKENDFYIPVYSDIRRCNSCGEQFTDHDECPFCGSKDIRSKRSIVELIQKLAMEVNKVFIATDPDAEGEKIGYDIYVMVKPYCRNIERLEFHEVTRRALKRALSEPRDMRLPYVQAQIVRRIEDRWVGFELSRKLWERFNLMTLSAGRVQTPVLGWVIKRVEELKNKIPVAEVLLENGLSVRIVNPPDIEDLKRKFKEGELKARIEGISFREDKIYPQPPYTTDSMLKDAAQKLGFTVGYTMGLAQALFESGLITYHRTDATTVSTTGIDIARRYIEENHPGLFKPREYRSEGAHECIRPTKPINLKQLRFYLSSGVLRIPQKLGADHLKLYDMIFRRFIASQMSEARILVQEFTLKVNGAETRQSRIVRVLEQGFLSVNPIIKIDEEVQEGEYKVVRLRVRREPTVRPYREGDLIALMKEKGIGRPSTYSKIIDILLRRRYVIENNRALFSTRLGKAVYEYLTERFGTLVSEDLTRNLEKTIDSIENGQVYYQDVLRVIENEIRSIIK
;
A
#
# COMPACT_ATOMS: atom_id res chain seq x y z
N LYS A 1 -2.64 28.93 24.28
CA LYS A 1 -2.82 30.36 24.69
C LYS A 1 -4.33 30.60 24.83
N SER A 2 -4.77 31.47 25.75
CA SER A 2 -6.19 31.79 26.00
C SER A 2 -7.00 31.82 24.70
N LYS A 3 -8.19 31.21 24.64
CA LYS A 3 -9.13 31.32 23.50
C LYS A 3 -9.19 32.79 23.06
N GLY A 4 -8.39 33.15 22.06
CA GLY A 4 -8.30 34.51 21.58
C GLY A 4 -9.64 34.88 20.98
N ASP A 5 -10.05 36.13 21.12
CA ASP A 5 -11.21 36.60 20.39
C ASP A 5 -10.88 36.49 18.88
N ILE A 6 -11.48 35.50 18.22
CA ILE A 6 -11.33 35.23 16.78
C ILE A 6 -11.46 36.53 15.98
N LYS A 7 -12.33 37.45 16.41
CA LYS A 7 -12.52 38.75 15.77
C LYS A 7 -11.27 39.61 15.88
N ALA A 8 -10.73 39.77 17.09
CA ALA A 8 -9.54 40.57 17.34
C ALA A 8 -8.32 40.02 16.58
N GLU A 9 -8.12 38.70 16.59
CA GLU A 9 -7.02 38.06 15.86
C GLU A 9 -7.18 38.21 14.34
N THR A 10 -8.39 38.05 13.80
CA THR A 10 -8.66 38.26 12.37
C THR A 10 -8.33 39.70 11.95
N VAL A 11 -8.73 40.69 12.75
CA VAL A 11 -8.42 42.10 12.51
C VAL A 11 -6.91 42.34 12.55
N ASP A 12 -6.22 41.83 13.55
CA ASP A 12 -4.78 41.99 13.73
C ASP A 12 -3.96 41.37 12.57
N ILE A 13 -4.32 40.16 12.13
CA ILE A 13 -3.71 39.52 10.96
C ILE A 13 -3.87 40.39 9.69
N ILE A 14 -5.06 40.94 9.46
CA ILE A 14 -5.31 41.75 8.25
C ILE A 14 -4.65 43.12 8.34
N LYS A 15 -4.59 43.74 9.53
CA LYS A 15 -3.82 44.97 9.73
C LYS A 15 -2.34 44.79 9.39
N ARG A 16 -1.77 43.63 9.71
CA ARG A 16 -0.35 43.33 9.48
C ARG A 16 -0.02 43.05 8.03
N HIS A 17 -0.88 42.32 7.32
CA HIS A 17 -0.59 41.83 5.97
C HIS A 17 -1.26 42.62 4.84
N GLY A 18 -2.23 43.49 5.15
CA GLY A 18 -2.82 44.44 4.19
C GLY A 18 -4.02 43.90 3.40
N SER A 19 -4.24 44.42 2.20
CA SER A 19 -5.42 44.10 1.36
C SER A 19 -5.24 42.82 0.55
N GLY A 20 -6.30 42.40 -0.17
CA GLY A 20 -6.31 41.19 -0.99
C GLY A 20 -6.64 39.92 -0.19
N CYS A 21 -7.39 40.08 0.90
CA CYS A 21 -7.74 39.01 1.84
C CYS A 21 -9.13 38.43 1.56
N LEU A 22 -9.26 37.11 1.61
CA LEU A 22 -10.55 36.44 1.77
C LEU A 22 -10.67 35.91 3.21
N VAL A 23 -11.76 36.25 3.88
CA VAL A 23 -12.04 35.78 5.24
C VAL A 23 -13.17 34.78 5.21
N PHE A 24 -12.94 33.60 5.77
CA PHE A 24 -13.94 32.55 5.87
C PHE A 24 -14.24 32.20 7.33
N VAL A 25 -15.52 32.20 7.69
CA VAL A 25 -15.99 31.65 8.96
C VAL A 25 -16.45 30.19 8.77
N PRO A 26 -16.33 29.32 9.79
CA PRO A 26 -16.87 27.95 9.76
C PRO A 26 -18.37 27.90 9.43
N GLN A 27 -18.82 26.84 8.75
CA GLN A 27 -20.25 26.69 8.40
C GLN A 27 -21.16 26.69 9.62
N VAL A 28 -20.71 26.08 10.72
CA VAL A 28 -21.40 26.04 12.00
C VAL A 28 -21.69 27.44 12.56
N MET A 29 -20.84 28.43 12.29
CA MET A 29 -21.04 29.81 12.78
C MET A 29 -21.95 30.65 11.86
N GLY A 30 -22.15 30.22 10.62
CA GLY A 30 -23.10 30.84 9.69
C GLY A 30 -22.75 32.25 9.21
N LEU A 31 -23.70 32.86 8.49
CA LEU A 31 -23.57 34.18 7.87
C LEU A 31 -23.57 35.32 8.89
N GLU A 32 -24.23 35.15 10.03
CA GLU A 32 -24.26 36.18 11.08
C GLU A 32 -22.86 36.43 11.63
N LYS A 33 -22.08 35.38 11.88
CA LYS A 33 -20.69 35.52 12.29
C LYS A 33 -19.82 36.20 11.24
N ALA A 34 -20.05 35.91 9.96
CA ALA A 34 -19.36 36.62 8.87
C ALA A 34 -19.67 38.12 8.89
N ARG A 35 -20.92 38.52 9.23
CA ARG A 35 -21.30 39.93 9.40
C ARG A 35 -20.63 40.56 10.61
N GLU A 36 -20.56 39.87 11.75
CA GLU A 36 -19.82 40.34 12.94
C GLU A 36 -18.34 40.61 12.62
N ILE A 37 -17.68 39.68 11.92
CA ILE A 37 -16.28 39.84 11.51
C ILE A 37 -16.11 41.04 10.57
N ALA A 38 -17.00 41.21 9.60
CA ALA A 38 -16.95 42.35 8.69
C ALA A 38 -17.20 43.70 9.40
N ILE A 39 -18.06 43.73 10.42
CA ILE A 39 -18.27 44.91 11.27
C ILE A 39 -16.99 45.24 12.03
N ALA A 40 -16.40 44.26 12.72
CA ALA A 40 -15.15 44.44 13.47
C ALA A 40 -13.99 44.94 12.58
N LEU A 41 -13.90 44.44 11.34
CA LEU A 41 -12.92 44.94 10.37
C LEU A 41 -13.16 46.42 10.02
N ARG A 42 -14.40 46.82 9.76
CA ARG A 42 -14.74 48.22 9.44
C ARG A 42 -14.50 49.17 10.61
N GLU A 43 -14.87 48.76 11.83
CA GLU A 43 -14.58 49.52 13.05
C GLU A 43 -13.08 49.71 13.27
N ALA A 44 -12.27 48.74 12.82
CA ALA A 44 -10.82 48.81 12.88
C ALA A 44 -10.17 49.55 11.69
N GLY A 45 -10.96 50.19 10.81
CA GLY A 45 -10.49 50.96 9.66
C GLY A 45 -10.24 50.14 8.39
N ILE A 46 -10.64 48.86 8.35
CA ILE A 46 -10.45 47.96 7.21
C ILE A 46 -11.77 47.81 6.45
N ASN A 47 -11.84 48.34 5.23
CA ASN A 47 -13.03 48.20 4.39
C ASN A 47 -13.26 46.73 4.02
N ALA A 48 -14.32 46.13 4.58
CA ALA A 48 -14.69 44.74 4.33
C ALA A 48 -16.15 44.59 3.90
N PHE A 49 -16.41 43.63 3.00
CA PHE A 49 -17.76 43.33 2.49
C PHE A 49 -18.14 41.86 2.69
N VAL A 50 -19.37 41.60 3.13
CA VAL A 50 -19.90 40.23 3.28
C VAL A 50 -20.46 39.75 1.96
N TYR A 51 -19.83 38.74 1.37
CA TYR A 51 -20.14 38.28 0.03
C TYR A 51 -21.17 37.15 0.02
N GLU A 52 -22.44 37.52 0.21
CA GLU A 52 -23.56 36.56 0.34
C GLU A 52 -24.06 35.99 -0.99
N ARG A 53 -23.91 36.76 -2.08
CA ARG A 53 -24.34 36.41 -3.44
C ARG A 53 -23.35 37.00 -4.44
N MET A 54 -23.22 36.37 -5.61
CA MET A 54 -22.33 36.85 -6.66
C MET A 54 -22.79 38.22 -7.16
N ARG A 55 -21.92 39.24 -7.01
CA ARG A 55 -22.19 40.63 -7.40
C ARG A 55 -20.96 41.20 -8.11
N PRO A 56 -20.94 41.26 -9.46
CA PRO A 56 -19.78 41.70 -10.24
C PRO A 56 -19.20 43.06 -9.81
N LYS A 57 -20.07 44.05 -9.54
CA LYS A 57 -19.65 45.38 -9.06
C LYS A 57 -18.84 45.37 -7.76
N ILE A 58 -19.12 44.42 -6.86
CA ILE A 58 -18.35 44.29 -5.60
C ILE A 58 -16.97 43.72 -5.89
N LEU A 59 -16.86 42.83 -6.88
CA LEU A 59 -15.57 42.28 -7.30
C LEU A 59 -14.71 43.33 -7.98
N GLU A 60 -15.29 44.17 -8.82
CA GLU A 60 -14.60 45.34 -9.40
C GLU A 60 -14.04 46.26 -8.32
N LYS A 61 -14.85 46.58 -7.29
CA LYS A 61 -14.42 47.37 -6.13
C LYS A 61 -13.31 46.69 -5.32
N PHE A 62 -13.35 45.37 -5.18
CA PHE A 62 -12.30 44.60 -4.51
C PHE A 62 -11.00 44.58 -5.32
N VAL A 63 -11.08 44.38 -6.64
CA VAL A 63 -9.93 44.46 -7.56
C VAL A 63 -9.35 45.87 -7.60
N GLY A 64 -10.20 46.90 -7.55
CA GLY A 64 -9.80 48.31 -7.47
C GLY A 64 -9.26 48.74 -6.11
N GLY A 65 -9.28 47.86 -5.08
CA GLY A 65 -8.74 48.14 -3.75
C GLY A 65 -9.66 48.92 -2.81
N GLU A 66 -10.91 49.22 -3.20
CA GLU A 66 -11.89 49.89 -2.31
C GLU A 66 -12.25 49.00 -1.11
N TYR A 67 -12.30 47.68 -1.32
CA TYR A 67 -12.43 46.69 -0.26
C TYR A 67 -11.09 45.99 -0.05
N ALA A 68 -10.59 46.01 1.19
CA ALA A 68 -9.38 45.29 1.57
C ALA A 68 -9.64 43.79 1.78
N ALA A 69 -10.85 43.43 2.21
CA ALA A 69 -11.24 42.06 2.48
C ALA A 69 -12.68 41.72 2.05
N LEU A 70 -12.88 40.49 1.58
CA LEU A 70 -14.22 39.91 1.39
C LEU A 70 -14.45 38.82 2.45
N VAL A 71 -15.61 38.83 3.10
CA VAL A 71 -15.95 37.91 4.19
C VAL A 71 -17.09 36.98 3.76
N GLY A 72 -16.96 35.68 4.04
CA GLY A 72 -17.96 34.68 3.70
C GLY A 72 -17.87 33.43 4.57
N VAL A 73 -18.64 32.40 4.21
CA VAL A 73 -18.64 31.12 4.93
C VAL A 73 -17.77 30.10 4.18
N ALA A 74 -16.97 29.31 4.90
CA ALA A 74 -16.14 28.23 4.38
C ALA A 74 -17.03 27.06 3.89
N SER A 75 -17.57 27.17 2.67
CA SER A 75 -18.43 26.13 2.10
C SER A 75 -18.27 25.99 0.61
N ASN A 76 -18.35 24.77 0.08
CA ASN A 76 -18.36 24.53 -1.36
C ASN A 76 -19.56 25.19 -2.07
N ARG A 77 -20.59 25.54 -1.31
CA ARG A 77 -21.77 26.28 -1.79
C ARG A 77 -21.62 27.80 -1.67
N SER A 78 -20.62 28.29 -0.93
CA SER A 78 -20.39 29.71 -0.73
C SER A 78 -19.99 30.38 -2.04
N PRO A 79 -20.64 31.49 -2.44
CA PRO A 79 -20.24 32.26 -3.61
C PRO A 79 -18.80 32.79 -3.50
N LEU A 80 -18.30 33.03 -2.29
CA LEU A 80 -16.92 33.48 -2.09
C LEU A 80 -15.90 32.36 -2.35
N ALA A 81 -16.28 31.11 -2.07
CA ALA A 81 -15.45 29.95 -2.35
C ALA A 81 -15.62 29.43 -3.78
N ARG A 82 -16.66 29.86 -4.52
CA ARG A 82 -17.04 29.31 -5.84
C ARG A 82 -17.17 30.41 -6.90
N GLY A 83 -16.38 30.29 -7.96
CA GLY A 83 -16.50 31.18 -9.13
C GLY A 83 -15.73 32.50 -9.01
N LEU A 84 -14.76 32.57 -8.11
CA LEU A 84 -13.82 33.69 -7.98
C LEU A 84 -12.44 33.28 -8.47
N ASP A 85 -11.96 33.96 -9.51
CA ASP A 85 -10.65 33.74 -10.09
C ASP A 85 -9.95 35.08 -10.32
N LEU A 86 -9.42 35.63 -9.21
CA LEU A 86 -8.74 36.92 -9.17
C LEU A 86 -7.29 36.72 -8.66
N PRO A 87 -6.47 35.93 -9.38
CA PRO A 87 -5.12 35.58 -8.96
C PRO A 87 -4.18 36.78 -8.85
N GLU A 88 -4.51 37.93 -9.44
CA GLU A 88 -3.77 39.20 -9.35
C GLU A 88 -4.08 40.02 -8.09
N THR A 89 -5.19 39.71 -7.42
CA THR A 89 -5.72 40.49 -6.28
C THR A 89 -5.69 39.68 -5.00
N ILE A 90 -6.14 38.42 -5.03
CA ILE A 90 -6.25 37.58 -3.84
C ILE A 90 -4.86 37.09 -3.45
N ARG A 91 -4.33 37.58 -2.33
CA ARG A 91 -3.00 37.26 -1.80
C ARG A 91 -3.05 36.13 -0.79
N TYR A 92 -4.06 36.13 0.07
CA TYR A 92 -4.15 35.21 1.19
C TYR A 92 -5.58 34.99 1.66
N VAL A 93 -5.74 33.93 2.47
CA VAL A 93 -7.00 33.53 3.07
C VAL A 93 -6.84 33.48 4.58
N VAL A 94 -7.81 34.00 5.31
CA VAL A 94 -7.91 33.87 6.77
C VAL A 94 -9.16 33.07 7.11
N PHE A 95 -8.96 31.95 7.80
CA PHE A 95 -10.05 31.19 8.40
C PHE A 95 -10.25 31.66 9.83
N ALA A 96 -11.35 32.39 10.05
CA ALA A 96 -11.78 32.89 11.34
C ALA A 96 -12.49 31.77 12.13
N GLY A 97 -11.70 30.78 12.53
CA GLY A 97 -12.13 29.51 13.12
C GLY A 97 -11.94 28.32 12.17
N VAL A 98 -11.81 27.13 12.73
CA VAL A 98 -11.57 25.87 12.02
C VAL A 98 -12.77 25.48 11.17
N PRO A 99 -12.61 25.33 9.83
CA PRO A 99 -13.65 24.83 8.95
C PRO A 99 -14.17 23.47 9.41
N ARG A 100 -15.41 23.48 9.90
CA ARG A 100 -16.10 22.28 10.40
C ARG A 100 -17.59 22.36 10.17
N ARG A 101 -18.21 21.19 10.22
CA ARG A 101 -19.65 20.99 10.10
C ARG A 101 -20.12 20.18 11.30
N GLU A 102 -21.27 20.57 11.83
CA GLU A 102 -21.99 19.77 12.82
C GLU A 102 -23.07 18.96 12.12
N ILE A 103 -23.06 17.65 12.33
CA ILE A 103 -24.17 16.77 11.95
C ILE A 103 -24.88 16.36 13.23
N ARG A 104 -26.10 16.84 13.40
CA ARG A 104 -26.99 16.45 14.49
C ARG A 104 -27.84 15.27 14.07
N VAL A 105 -27.75 14.20 14.86
CA VAL A 105 -28.49 12.95 14.66
C VAL A 105 -29.25 12.66 15.93
N SER A 106 -30.58 12.72 15.86
CA SER A 106 -31.45 12.29 16.95
C SER A 106 -31.52 10.76 17.01
N VAL A 107 -31.82 10.21 18.19
CA VAL A 107 -32.19 8.79 18.37
C VAL A 107 -33.35 8.36 17.46
N ASN A 108 -34.22 9.31 17.10
CA ASN A 108 -35.36 9.10 16.19
C ASN A 108 -35.10 9.62 14.76
N GLU A 109 -33.83 9.78 14.36
CA GLU A 109 -33.49 10.28 13.02
C GLU A 109 -34.07 9.38 11.92
N CYS A 110 -34.77 9.99 10.96
CA CYS A 110 -35.38 9.28 9.83
C CYS A 110 -34.54 9.37 8.54
N SER A 111 -33.53 10.23 8.52
CA SER A 111 -32.65 10.39 7.36
C SER A 111 -31.63 9.24 7.25
N PRO A 112 -31.72 8.37 6.22
CA PRO A 112 -30.75 7.30 6.02
C PRO A 112 -29.32 7.82 5.85
N GLN A 113 -29.17 8.99 5.23
CA GLN A 113 -27.87 9.60 4.96
C GLN A 113 -27.18 10.10 6.23
N LYS A 114 -27.93 10.68 7.18
CA LYS A 114 -27.38 11.08 8.48
C LYS A 114 -27.00 9.88 9.33
N ILE A 115 -27.86 8.86 9.41
CA ILE A 115 -27.57 7.62 10.15
C ILE A 115 -26.33 6.93 9.55
N LEU A 116 -26.26 6.81 8.23
CA LEU A 116 -25.10 6.24 7.54
C LEU A 116 -23.81 7.01 7.85
N THR A 117 -23.89 8.34 7.88
CA THR A 117 -22.72 9.18 8.20
C THR A 117 -22.25 8.95 9.62
N LEU A 118 -23.18 8.88 10.59
CA LEU A 118 -22.85 8.61 11.98
C LEU A 118 -22.30 7.18 12.18
N LEU A 119 -22.95 6.16 11.62
CA LEU A 119 -22.45 4.77 11.71
C LEU A 119 -21.06 4.63 11.08
N LYS A 120 -20.80 5.28 9.94
CA LYS A 120 -19.46 5.29 9.34
C LYS A 120 -18.44 6.00 10.23
N ALA A 121 -18.79 7.15 10.80
CA ALA A 121 -17.93 7.90 11.71
C ALA A 121 -17.62 7.11 12.99
N LEU A 122 -18.60 6.35 13.50
CA LEU A 122 -18.46 5.53 14.69
C LEU A 122 -17.78 4.18 14.41
N SER A 123 -17.75 3.73 13.15
CA SER A 123 -17.23 2.40 12.79
C SER A 123 -15.82 2.05 13.30
N PRO A 124 -14.87 2.98 13.46
CA PRO A 124 -13.57 2.67 14.06
C PRO A 124 -13.67 2.25 15.54
N PHE A 125 -14.72 2.67 16.25
CA PHE A 125 -14.94 2.43 17.68
C PHE A 125 -15.76 1.18 17.96
N PHE A 126 -16.36 0.57 16.93
CA PHE A 126 -17.13 -0.65 17.12
C PHE A 126 -16.24 -1.75 17.69
N GLU A 127 -16.74 -2.42 18.72
CA GLU A 127 -16.24 -3.74 19.08
C GLU A 127 -16.45 -4.72 17.92
N GLU A 128 -15.77 -5.86 17.96
CA GLU A 128 -15.84 -6.83 16.86
C GLU A 128 -17.27 -7.34 16.62
N LYS A 129 -18.07 -7.51 17.70
CA LYS A 129 -19.49 -7.86 17.64
C LYS A 129 -20.28 -6.82 16.83
N PHE A 130 -20.22 -5.54 17.23
CA PHE A 130 -20.93 -4.46 16.56
C PHE A 130 -20.41 -4.21 15.14
N SER A 131 -19.13 -4.45 14.87
CA SER A 131 -18.57 -4.38 13.52
C SER A 131 -19.25 -5.35 12.55
N ARG A 132 -19.55 -6.57 13.02
CA ARG A 132 -20.25 -7.60 12.22
C ARG A 132 -21.72 -7.27 12.01
N GLU A 133 -22.40 -6.74 13.05
CA GLU A 133 -23.81 -6.32 12.97
C GLU A 133 -23.99 -5.06 12.10
N ALA A 134 -23.07 -4.10 12.16
CA ALA A 134 -23.17 -2.84 11.44
C ALA A 134 -22.85 -2.95 9.95
N ALA A 135 -21.99 -3.90 9.55
CA ALA A 135 -21.61 -4.08 8.15
C ALA A 135 -22.81 -4.24 7.19
N PRO A 136 -23.77 -5.17 7.42
CA PRO A 136 -24.93 -5.31 6.53
C PRO A 136 -25.83 -4.07 6.52
N VAL A 137 -26.04 -3.43 7.67
CA VAL A 137 -26.84 -2.20 7.80
C VAL A 137 -26.22 -1.04 7.03
N ILE A 138 -24.91 -0.82 7.19
CA ILE A 138 -24.16 0.21 6.44
C ILE A 138 -24.24 -0.07 4.94
N ALA A 139 -24.14 -1.33 4.52
CA ALA A 139 -24.26 -1.71 3.11
C ALA A 139 -25.67 -1.44 2.57
N ALA A 140 -26.72 -1.77 3.33
CA ALA A 140 -28.11 -1.49 2.97
C ALA A 140 -28.37 0.02 2.85
N LEU A 141 -27.96 0.80 3.85
CA LEU A 141 -28.04 2.26 3.83
C LEU A 141 -27.28 2.86 2.64
N THR A 142 -26.10 2.34 2.32
CA THR A 142 -25.29 2.82 1.19
C THR A 142 -25.99 2.62 -0.16
N ARG A 143 -26.78 1.54 -0.32
CA ARG A 143 -27.50 1.25 -1.57
C ARG A 143 -28.72 2.15 -1.78
N ILE A 144 -29.36 2.60 -0.70
CA ILE A 144 -30.57 3.43 -0.78
C ILE A 144 -30.27 4.93 -0.81
N VAL A 145 -29.09 5.37 -0.35
CA VAL A 145 -28.69 6.78 -0.37
C VAL A 145 -28.20 7.19 -1.78
N PRO A 146 -28.65 8.32 -2.34
CA PRO A 146 -29.47 9.36 -1.71
C PRO A 146 -30.99 9.07 -1.74
N VAL A 147 -31.68 9.50 -0.68
CA VAL A 147 -33.15 9.46 -0.57
C VAL A 147 -33.69 10.90 -0.58
N THR A 148 -34.83 11.12 -1.25
CA THR A 148 -35.46 12.45 -1.33
C THR A 148 -36.06 12.90 0.00
N LYS A 149 -36.21 14.22 0.19
CA LYS A 149 -36.83 14.78 1.41
C LYS A 149 -38.27 14.29 1.60
N ASP A 150 -39.05 14.15 0.54
CA ASP A 150 -40.45 13.71 0.62
C ASP A 150 -40.59 12.29 1.18
N VAL A 151 -39.67 11.39 0.81
CA VAL A 151 -39.66 10.01 1.36
C VAL A 151 -39.27 10.03 2.84
N ILE A 152 -38.32 10.88 3.23
CA ILE A 152 -37.91 11.03 4.64
C ILE A 152 -39.08 11.56 5.49
N GLU A 153 -39.85 12.52 4.98
CA GLU A 153 -41.02 13.08 5.69
C GLU A 153 -42.14 12.05 5.83
N LYS A 154 -42.43 11.30 4.76
CA LYS A 154 -43.38 10.17 4.82
C LYS A 154 -43.01 9.14 5.87
N ILE A 155 -41.71 8.82 5.98
CA ILE A 155 -41.20 7.89 7.01
C ILE A 155 -41.41 8.47 8.41
N ARG A 156 -41.14 9.77 8.61
CA ARG A 156 -41.34 10.45 9.90
C ARG A 156 -42.81 10.38 10.31
N GLU A 157 -43.73 10.80 9.44
CA GLU A 157 -45.17 10.76 9.72
C GLU A 157 -45.67 9.33 9.98
N ALA A 158 -45.16 8.35 9.23
CA ALA A 158 -45.51 6.94 9.43
C ALA A 158 -44.98 6.40 10.75
N ASP A 159 -43.76 6.76 11.15
CA ASP A 159 -43.19 6.36 12.44
C ASP A 159 -43.93 7.01 13.62
N GLU A 160 -44.35 8.28 13.51
CA GLU A 160 -45.17 8.97 14.51
C GLU A 160 -46.55 8.32 14.68
N LYS A 161 -47.16 7.87 13.56
CA LYS A 161 -48.46 7.18 13.55
C LYS A 161 -48.35 5.66 13.74
N ASN A 162 -47.13 5.15 13.87
CA ASN A 162 -46.81 3.71 13.96
C ASN A 162 -47.37 2.86 12.78
N ILE A 163 -47.31 3.42 11.57
CA ILE A 163 -47.78 2.81 10.32
C ILE A 163 -46.59 2.22 9.54
N GLU A 164 -46.78 1.04 8.94
CA GLU A 164 -45.82 0.51 7.96
C GLU A 164 -46.16 0.99 6.55
N LEU A 165 -45.17 1.56 5.88
CA LEU A 165 -45.29 1.99 4.49
C LEU A 165 -45.07 0.81 3.54
N GLU A 166 -45.66 0.87 2.35
CA GLU A 166 -45.43 -0.10 1.28
C GLU A 166 -44.42 0.40 0.23
N GLY A 167 -44.01 -0.49 -0.68
CA GLY A 167 -43.12 -0.17 -1.80
C GLY A 167 -41.72 0.30 -1.38
N PHE A 168 -41.14 1.23 -2.15
CA PHE A 168 -39.79 1.74 -1.89
C PHE A 168 -39.70 2.48 -0.54
N ALA A 169 -40.72 3.27 -0.17
CA ALA A 169 -40.75 3.98 1.10
C ALA A 169 -40.79 3.01 2.29
N GLY A 170 -41.55 1.92 2.19
CA GLY A 170 -41.54 0.81 3.15
C GLY A 170 -40.20 0.10 3.28
N HIS A 171 -39.52 -0.14 2.16
CA HIS A 171 -38.17 -0.71 2.17
C HIS A 171 -37.18 0.21 2.89
N VAL A 172 -37.20 1.51 2.61
CA VAL A 172 -36.36 2.51 3.28
C VAL A 172 -36.71 2.59 4.78
N GLN A 173 -37.99 2.61 5.15
CA GLN A 173 -38.44 2.65 6.55
C GLN A 173 -37.88 1.47 7.35
N ARG A 174 -37.93 0.24 6.81
CA ARG A 174 -37.38 -0.95 7.49
C ARG A 174 -35.87 -0.83 7.74
N ILE A 175 -35.10 -0.39 6.74
CA ILE A 175 -33.65 -0.20 6.87
C ILE A 175 -33.34 0.90 7.90
N VAL A 176 -34.09 2.01 7.90
CA VAL A 176 -33.93 3.11 8.86
C VAL A 176 -34.23 2.64 10.29
N LYS A 177 -35.32 1.88 10.50
CA LYS A 177 -35.67 1.32 11.82
C LYS A 177 -34.60 0.37 12.34
N GLU A 178 -34.10 -0.53 11.48
CA GLU A 178 -32.99 -1.43 11.83
C GLU A 178 -31.73 -0.64 12.20
N ALA A 179 -31.37 0.36 11.38
CA ALA A 179 -30.20 1.19 11.62
C ALA A 179 -30.29 2.02 12.90
N ARG A 180 -31.47 2.56 13.22
CA ARG A 180 -31.73 3.26 14.49
C ARG A 180 -31.54 2.35 15.69
N ARG A 181 -32.15 1.16 15.68
CA ARG A 181 -32.00 0.17 16.77
C ARG A 181 -30.55 -0.23 16.99
N LEU A 182 -29.81 -0.42 15.89
CA LEU A 182 -28.39 -0.69 15.97
C LEU A 182 -27.61 0.50 16.54
N LEU A 183 -27.88 1.71 16.07
CA LEU A 183 -27.20 2.93 16.54
C LEU A 183 -27.38 3.12 18.05
N VAL A 184 -28.60 2.94 18.57
CA VAL A 184 -28.85 3.05 20.02
C VAL A 184 -28.01 2.06 20.80
N ARG A 185 -28.01 0.78 20.42
CA ARG A 185 -27.21 -0.26 21.09
C ARG A 185 -25.71 0.02 21.02
N ILE A 186 -25.22 0.52 19.88
CA ILE A 186 -23.82 0.93 19.72
C ILE A 186 -23.49 2.08 20.66
N MET A 187 -24.37 3.07 20.78
CA MET A 187 -24.15 4.25 21.62
C MET A 187 -24.25 3.95 23.12
N GLU A 188 -25.02 2.94 23.51
CA GLU A 188 -25.06 2.44 24.90
C GLU A 188 -23.79 1.67 25.29
N ASP A 189 -23.17 0.99 24.33
CA ASP A 189 -21.96 0.18 24.54
C ASP A 189 -20.65 0.97 24.40
N ILE A 190 -20.67 2.02 23.56
CA ILE A 190 -19.48 2.83 23.30
C ILE A 190 -19.04 3.56 24.56
N ASP A 191 -17.79 3.34 24.93
CA ASP A 191 -17.11 4.17 25.92
C ASP A 191 -16.82 5.55 25.31
N LEU A 192 -17.58 6.55 25.75
CA LEU A 192 -17.44 7.93 25.30
C LEU A 192 -16.04 8.50 25.57
N ARG A 193 -15.30 7.95 26.54
CA ARG A 193 -13.90 8.34 26.79
C ARG A 193 -13.01 7.92 25.62
N LYS A 194 -13.20 6.70 25.08
CA LYS A 194 -12.45 6.21 23.91
C LYS A 194 -12.71 7.01 22.64
N ILE A 195 -13.91 7.59 22.51
CA ILE A 195 -14.20 8.53 21.41
C ILE A 195 -13.50 9.86 21.66
N ALA A 196 -13.61 10.40 22.88
CA ALA A 196 -13.00 11.68 23.24
C ALA A 196 -11.47 11.68 23.18
N GLU A 197 -10.84 10.52 23.36
CA GLU A 197 -9.39 10.29 23.28
C GLU A 197 -8.84 10.27 21.85
N ARG A 198 -9.69 10.05 20.82
CA ARG A 198 -9.26 10.20 19.42
C ARG A 198 -9.33 11.64 18.98
N LEU A 199 -8.30 12.04 18.26
CA LEU A 199 -8.10 13.42 17.86
C LEU A 199 -8.77 13.80 16.50
N ASP A 200 -9.29 12.83 15.71
CA ASP A 200 -9.71 13.07 14.31
C ASP A 200 -11.22 13.09 14.01
N VAL A 201 -12.06 12.77 15.00
CA VAL A 201 -13.53 12.86 14.94
C VAL A 201 -14.05 13.17 16.35
N GLU A 202 -14.87 14.22 16.50
CA GLU A 202 -15.50 14.55 17.77
C GLU A 202 -17.00 14.24 17.73
N VAL A 203 -17.47 13.54 18.76
CA VAL A 203 -18.89 13.25 18.99
C VAL A 203 -19.27 13.82 20.35
N GLU A 204 -20.13 14.83 20.36
CA GLU A 204 -20.76 15.32 21.58
C GLU A 204 -22.15 14.68 21.74
N ILE A 205 -22.55 14.44 22.99
CA ILE A 205 -23.91 14.01 23.32
C ILE A 205 -24.59 15.15 24.06
N ARG A 206 -25.73 15.60 23.55
CA ARG A 206 -26.57 16.62 24.21
C ARG A 206 -28.01 16.10 24.27
N GLY A 207 -28.40 15.57 25.43
CA GLY A 207 -29.71 14.95 25.62
C GLY A 207 -29.90 13.74 24.68
N ASN A 208 -30.95 13.77 23.85
CA ASN A 208 -31.26 12.71 22.87
C ASN A 208 -30.66 12.98 21.46
N GLU A 209 -29.67 13.87 21.37
CA GLU A 209 -28.97 14.17 20.12
C GLU A 209 -27.48 13.85 20.20
N TYR A 210 -27.00 13.23 19.13
CA TYR A 210 -25.58 13.03 18.86
C TYR A 210 -25.11 14.11 17.89
N ILE A 211 -24.13 14.91 18.30
CA ILE A 211 -23.54 15.98 17.50
C ILE A 211 -22.17 15.51 17.04
N LEU A 212 -22.06 15.23 15.75
CA LEU A 212 -20.81 14.84 15.12
C LEU A 212 -20.14 16.08 14.52
N VAL A 213 -18.98 16.44 15.04
CA VAL A 213 -18.15 17.52 14.48
C VAL A 213 -17.21 16.91 13.44
N ILE A 214 -17.42 17.32 12.18
CA ILE A 214 -16.61 16.85 11.05
C ILE A 214 -15.82 18.03 10.48
N PRO A 215 -14.48 17.93 10.42
CA PRO A 215 -13.65 18.87 9.67
C PRO A 215 -14.09 18.98 8.20
N ASP A 216 -14.24 20.20 7.70
CA ASP A 216 -14.63 20.48 6.32
C ASP A 216 -13.40 20.67 5.42
N ILE A 217 -12.81 19.55 5.01
CA ILE A 217 -11.62 19.52 4.15
C ILE A 217 -11.90 20.22 2.82
N ASP A 218 -13.02 19.88 2.16
CA ASP A 218 -13.32 20.41 0.84
C ASP A 218 -13.52 21.93 0.92
N GLY A 219 -14.23 22.40 1.96
CA GLY A 219 -14.41 23.82 2.23
C GLY A 219 -13.08 24.53 2.46
N TYR A 220 -12.16 23.93 3.22
CA TYR A 220 -10.81 24.47 3.41
C TYR A 220 -10.03 24.52 2.10
N ILE A 221 -9.85 23.39 1.40
CA ILE A 221 -9.05 23.31 0.15
C ILE A 221 -9.60 24.25 -0.92
N GLN A 222 -10.93 24.32 -1.08
CA GLN A 222 -11.55 25.17 -2.08
C GLN A 222 -11.36 26.67 -1.78
N ALA A 223 -11.41 27.04 -0.50
CA ALA A 223 -11.21 28.41 -0.06
C ALA A 223 -9.73 28.81 -0.11
N SER A 224 -8.82 28.01 0.46
CA SER A 224 -7.38 28.26 0.43
C SER A 224 -6.84 28.28 -0.99
N GLY A 225 -7.30 27.38 -1.87
CA GLY A 225 -6.97 27.36 -3.29
C GLY A 225 -7.47 28.57 -4.10
N ARG A 226 -8.03 29.61 -3.47
CA ARG A 226 -8.28 30.91 -4.11
C ARG A 226 -7.09 31.84 -4.04
N SER A 227 -6.18 31.65 -3.08
CA SER A 227 -4.92 32.39 -3.02
C SER A 227 -3.80 31.76 -3.85
N SER A 228 -3.99 30.58 -4.43
CA SER A 228 -3.00 29.95 -5.31
C SER A 228 -3.64 29.47 -6.59
N ARG A 229 -3.14 29.93 -7.74
CA ARG A 229 -3.71 29.67 -9.07
C ARG A 229 -2.64 29.42 -10.11
N PHE A 230 -2.99 28.64 -11.12
CA PHE A 230 -2.16 28.46 -12.28
C PHE A 230 -2.18 29.72 -13.15
N TYR A 231 -1.01 30.21 -13.54
CA TYR A 231 -0.80 31.33 -14.44
C TYR A 231 0.38 31.02 -15.38
N ALA A 232 0.73 31.96 -16.26
CA ALA A 232 1.73 31.71 -17.29
C ALA A 232 3.08 31.21 -16.73
N MET A 233 3.51 31.64 -15.53
CA MET A 233 4.76 31.21 -14.86
C MET A 233 4.65 30.00 -13.93
N GLY A 234 3.54 29.27 -14.00
CA GLY A 234 3.28 28.07 -13.19
C GLY A 234 2.21 28.31 -12.15
N ILE A 235 2.44 27.90 -10.90
CA ILE A 235 1.47 28.04 -9.81
C ILE A 235 1.88 29.22 -8.92
N SER A 236 0.98 30.18 -8.72
CA SER A 236 1.23 31.32 -7.84
C SER A 236 1.23 30.88 -6.38
N ARG A 237 2.11 31.45 -5.56
CA ARG A 237 2.07 31.30 -4.11
C ARG A 237 0.84 32.00 -3.53
N GLY A 238 0.41 31.49 -2.38
CA GLY A 238 -0.69 32.03 -1.60
C GLY A 238 -0.57 31.58 -0.16
N VAL A 239 -0.96 32.43 0.78
CA VAL A 239 -0.92 32.11 2.21
C VAL A 239 -2.33 31.73 2.69
N SER A 240 -2.42 30.72 3.55
CA SER A 240 -3.64 30.29 4.23
C SER A 240 -3.39 30.32 5.73
N ILE A 241 -4.03 31.26 6.44
CA ILE A 241 -3.90 31.43 7.88
C ILE A 241 -5.16 30.89 8.55
N LEU A 242 -5.00 29.99 9.52
CA LEU A 242 -6.11 29.38 10.24
C LEU A 242 -6.03 29.74 11.72
N ILE A 243 -7.06 30.42 12.22
CA ILE A 243 -7.24 30.68 13.65
C ILE A 243 -7.90 29.43 14.27
N VAL A 244 -7.21 28.82 15.24
CA VAL A 244 -7.67 27.59 15.90
C VAL A 244 -8.56 27.95 17.08
N ASP A 245 -9.87 27.85 16.88
CA ASP A 245 -10.89 28.02 17.93
C ASP A 245 -11.30 26.70 18.60
N ASP A 246 -10.95 25.59 17.96
CA ASP A 246 -11.29 24.22 18.35
C ASP A 246 -10.12 23.28 18.01
N GLU A 247 -9.39 22.84 19.04
CA GLU A 247 -8.17 22.05 18.87
C GLU A 247 -8.43 20.66 18.28
N LYS A 248 -9.56 20.02 18.62
CA LYS A 248 -9.92 18.69 18.10
C LYS A 248 -10.33 18.78 16.63
N ALA A 249 -11.17 19.75 16.29
CA ALA A 249 -11.52 19.99 14.90
C ALA A 249 -10.28 20.34 14.07
N PHE A 250 -9.35 21.12 14.61
CA PHE A 250 -8.09 21.46 13.94
C PHE A 250 -7.23 20.23 13.70
N TYR A 251 -7.04 19.39 14.71
CA TYR A 251 -6.28 18.16 14.54
C TYR A 251 -6.90 17.27 13.46
N GLY A 252 -8.22 17.06 13.51
CA GLY A 252 -8.93 16.29 12.50
C GLY A 252 -8.79 16.88 11.10
N LEU A 253 -8.85 18.21 10.96
CA LEU A 253 -8.62 18.90 9.69
C LEU A 253 -7.17 18.69 9.20
N SER A 254 -6.19 18.95 10.07
CA SER A 254 -4.76 18.84 9.78
C SER A 254 -4.38 17.44 9.31
N LYS A 255 -4.79 16.40 10.04
CA LYS A 255 -4.55 15.00 9.67
C LYS A 255 -5.14 14.65 8.31
N ARG A 256 -6.37 15.12 8.04
CA ARG A 256 -7.04 14.86 6.76
C ARG A 256 -6.42 15.62 5.60
N ILE A 257 -5.99 16.86 5.80
CA ILE A 257 -5.26 17.66 4.81
C ILE A 257 -3.92 17.00 4.49
N GLN A 258 -3.17 16.61 5.50
CA GLN A 258 -1.92 15.86 5.34
C GLN A 258 -2.14 14.56 4.56
N LEU A 259 -3.18 13.79 4.88
CA LEU A 259 -3.50 12.56 4.14
C LEU A 259 -3.92 12.80 2.68
N ALA A 260 -4.60 13.91 2.40
CA ALA A 260 -5.17 14.23 1.08
C ALA A 260 -4.19 14.97 0.16
N THR A 261 -3.30 15.79 0.72
CA THR A 261 -2.46 16.74 -0.04
C THR A 261 -0.96 16.59 0.23
N ASP A 262 -0.56 15.86 1.27
CA ASP A 262 0.79 15.82 1.85
C ASP A 262 1.28 17.19 2.36
N GLU A 263 0.37 18.14 2.65
CA GLU A 263 0.68 19.46 3.22
C GLU A 263 0.44 19.46 4.73
N GLU A 264 1.25 20.23 5.47
CA GLU A 264 1.21 20.34 6.94
C GLU A 264 0.96 21.80 7.35
N PHE A 265 0.27 21.99 8.46
CA PHE A 265 0.14 23.33 9.07
C PHE A 265 1.39 23.65 9.89
N GLU A 266 1.85 24.89 9.80
CA GLU A 266 2.91 25.41 10.66
C GLU A 266 2.35 26.40 11.68
N GLU A 267 3.02 26.53 12.83
CA GLU A 267 2.67 27.58 13.79
C GLU A 267 2.98 28.96 13.20
N TYR A 268 2.00 29.85 13.30
CA TYR A 268 2.11 31.21 12.78
C TYR A 268 3.15 32.02 13.55
N SER A 269 4.09 32.61 12.82
CA SER A 269 5.03 33.62 13.33
C SER A 269 5.14 34.77 12.34
N LEU A 270 5.41 35.97 12.84
CA LEU A 270 5.50 37.17 12.01
C LEU A 270 6.63 37.06 10.98
N ASP A 271 7.81 36.62 11.41
CA ASP A 271 8.99 36.56 10.56
C ASP A 271 8.78 35.64 9.35
N LYS A 272 8.25 34.43 9.57
CA LYS A 272 7.91 33.50 8.50
C LYS A 272 6.84 34.06 7.56
N ALA A 273 5.78 34.64 8.12
CA ALA A 273 4.69 35.19 7.32
C ALA A 273 5.21 36.31 6.40
N TRP A 274 6.06 37.20 6.90
CA TRP A 274 6.65 38.29 6.10
C TRP A 274 7.42 37.79 4.87
N GLU A 275 8.20 36.72 5.02
CA GLU A 275 8.94 36.13 3.90
C GLU A 275 7.99 35.56 2.83
N GLU A 276 6.98 34.80 3.25
CA GLU A 276 5.98 34.22 2.34
C GLU A 276 5.18 35.32 1.61
N PHE A 277 4.74 36.35 2.33
CA PHE A 277 3.98 37.47 1.74
C PHE A 277 4.79 38.24 0.71
N ARG A 278 6.10 38.43 0.92
CA ARG A 278 6.98 39.07 -0.07
C ARG A 278 6.98 38.31 -1.40
N GLN A 279 7.02 36.98 -1.35
CA GLN A 279 7.01 36.15 -2.55
C GLN A 279 5.63 36.12 -3.22
N VAL A 280 4.56 36.06 -2.42
CA VAL A 280 3.18 36.20 -2.91
C VAL A 280 3.01 37.52 -3.68
N ASP A 281 3.51 38.63 -3.12
CA ASP A 281 3.41 39.95 -3.71
C ASP A 281 4.18 40.05 -5.03
N GLY A 282 5.36 39.45 -5.09
CA GLY A 282 6.11 39.28 -6.33
C GLY A 282 5.31 38.54 -7.41
N ASP A 283 4.69 37.41 -7.06
CA ASP A 283 3.82 36.67 -7.99
C ASP A 283 2.64 37.51 -8.47
N ARG A 284 1.99 38.27 -7.57
CA ARG A 284 0.87 39.16 -7.96
C ARG A 284 1.29 40.26 -8.91
N GLU A 285 2.45 40.85 -8.69
CA GLU A 285 2.99 41.88 -9.57
C GLU A 285 3.25 41.32 -10.98
N VAL A 286 3.84 40.14 -11.08
CA VAL A 286 4.07 39.44 -12.36
C VAL A 286 2.74 39.14 -13.06
N ILE A 287 1.75 38.60 -12.34
CA ILE A 287 0.42 38.30 -12.91
C ILE A 287 -0.26 39.58 -13.43
N ARG A 288 -0.16 40.71 -12.70
CA ARG A 288 -0.71 42.00 -13.15
C ARG A 288 -0.03 42.49 -14.42
N LYS A 289 1.30 42.45 -14.49
CA LYS A 289 2.06 42.87 -15.68
C LYS A 289 1.67 42.02 -16.90
N ILE A 290 1.55 40.70 -16.73
CA ILE A 290 1.10 39.79 -17.79
C ILE A 290 -0.31 40.16 -18.27
N ARG A 291 -1.28 40.36 -17.36
CA ARG A 291 -2.66 40.71 -17.72
C ARG A 291 -2.78 42.07 -18.43
N LYS A 292 -1.90 43.02 -18.11
CA LYS A 292 -1.83 44.32 -18.79
C LYS A 292 -1.10 44.29 -20.14
N GLY A 293 -0.49 43.16 -20.50
CA GLY A 293 0.31 43.04 -21.73
C GLY A 293 1.68 43.73 -21.65
N GLU A 294 2.15 44.09 -20.44
CA GLU A 294 3.42 44.79 -20.20
C GLU A 294 4.64 43.83 -20.19
N PHE A 295 4.43 42.54 -20.41
CA PHE A 295 5.45 41.49 -20.38
C PHE A 295 5.57 40.84 -21.77
N THR A 296 6.68 41.04 -22.46
CA THR A 296 6.98 40.36 -23.72
C THR A 296 7.48 38.94 -23.45
N ILE A 297 6.76 37.94 -23.98
CA ILE A 297 6.92 36.51 -23.68
C ILE A 297 8.17 35.90 -24.36
N ASP A 298 8.89 36.67 -25.19
CA ASP A 298 9.90 36.18 -26.13
C ASP A 298 11.16 35.51 -25.50
N ALA A 299 11.33 35.50 -24.18
CA ALA A 299 12.58 35.08 -23.55
C ALA A 299 12.57 33.73 -22.81
N VAL A 300 11.43 33.06 -22.57
CA VAL A 300 11.43 31.83 -21.75
C VAL A 300 10.33 30.86 -22.21
N ASP A 301 10.69 29.58 -22.44
CA ASP A 301 9.73 28.47 -22.47
C ASP A 301 9.24 28.22 -21.04
N ILE A 302 8.20 28.95 -20.62
CA ILE A 302 7.82 29.07 -19.21
C ILE A 302 7.14 27.79 -18.68
N ILE A 303 6.34 27.11 -19.50
CA ILE A 303 5.68 25.84 -19.14
C ILE A 303 6.20 24.75 -20.08
N ARG A 304 6.91 23.76 -19.54
CA ARG A 304 7.45 22.65 -20.33
C ARG A 304 6.45 21.50 -20.38
N SER A 305 6.26 20.90 -21.54
CA SER A 305 5.54 19.62 -21.63
C SER A 305 6.50 18.47 -21.34
N ALA A 306 6.04 17.50 -20.56
CA ALA A 306 6.81 16.30 -20.28
C ALA A 306 5.95 15.03 -20.39
N LEU A 307 6.56 13.94 -20.83
CA LEU A 307 5.96 12.61 -20.89
C LEU A 307 6.52 11.77 -19.75
N ILE A 308 5.67 11.27 -18.86
CA ILE A 308 6.01 10.28 -17.84
C ILE A 308 5.55 8.90 -18.32
N VAL A 309 6.50 7.98 -18.53
CA VAL A 309 6.22 6.58 -18.88
C VAL A 309 6.44 5.69 -17.67
N VAL A 310 5.42 4.93 -17.28
CA VAL A 310 5.46 3.94 -16.17
C VAL A 310 5.19 2.53 -16.66
N GLU A 311 5.44 1.51 -15.83
CA GLU A 311 5.20 0.12 -16.23
C GLU A 311 3.71 -0.26 -16.27
N SER A 312 2.88 0.21 -15.32
CA SER A 312 1.50 -0.27 -15.20
C SER A 312 0.42 0.83 -15.34
N PRO A 313 -0.77 0.50 -15.90
CA PRO A 313 -1.88 1.46 -16.01
C PRO A 313 -2.39 1.97 -14.66
N ALA A 314 -2.33 1.14 -13.61
CA ALA A 314 -2.75 1.52 -12.28
C ALA A 314 -1.82 2.60 -11.70
N LYS A 315 -0.50 2.43 -11.82
CA LYS A 315 0.50 3.42 -11.41
C LYS A 315 0.34 4.73 -12.18
N ALA A 316 0.12 4.66 -13.51
CA ALA A 316 -0.12 5.85 -14.33
C ALA A 316 -1.33 6.65 -13.83
N ARG A 317 -2.43 5.94 -13.55
CA ARG A 317 -3.65 6.55 -13.03
C ARG A 317 -3.45 7.11 -11.62
N THR A 318 -2.76 6.41 -10.72
CA THR A 318 -2.50 6.91 -9.37
C THR A 318 -1.65 8.19 -9.41
N ILE A 319 -0.56 8.19 -10.18
CA ILE A 319 0.32 9.36 -10.36
C ILE A 319 -0.45 10.55 -10.92
N ALA A 320 -1.25 10.34 -11.96
CA ALA A 320 -2.05 11.42 -12.53
C ALA A 320 -3.01 12.03 -11.49
N TYR A 321 -3.59 11.23 -10.60
CA TYR A 321 -4.50 11.71 -9.57
C TYR A 321 -3.81 12.50 -8.43
N PHE A 322 -2.47 12.44 -8.29
CA PHE A 322 -1.73 13.28 -7.34
C PHE A 322 -1.79 14.77 -7.65
N PHE A 323 -2.07 15.12 -8.91
CA PHE A 323 -2.15 16.50 -9.38
C PHE A 323 -3.60 16.96 -9.56
N GLY A 324 -4.57 16.19 -9.06
CA GLY A 324 -6.00 16.47 -9.18
C GLY A 324 -6.71 15.54 -10.16
N ARG A 325 -7.82 15.98 -10.75
CA ARG A 325 -8.56 15.16 -11.72
C ARG A 325 -7.93 15.33 -13.10
N PRO A 326 -7.30 14.28 -13.68
CA PRO A 326 -6.63 14.41 -14.97
C PRO A 326 -7.63 14.54 -16.13
N ALA A 327 -7.22 15.26 -17.17
CA ALA A 327 -7.81 15.09 -18.49
C ALA A 327 -7.38 13.73 -19.05
N LYS A 328 -8.24 13.12 -19.88
CA LYS A 328 -7.98 11.81 -20.47
C LYS A 328 -8.04 11.93 -21.98
N ARG A 329 -6.95 11.55 -22.64
CA ARG A 329 -6.86 11.44 -24.09
C ARG A 329 -6.78 9.95 -24.45
N THR A 330 -7.66 9.49 -25.32
CA THR A 330 -7.63 8.11 -25.84
C THR A 330 -6.97 8.11 -27.20
N ILE A 331 -5.88 7.35 -27.35
CA ILE A 331 -5.13 7.22 -28.60
C ILE A 331 -4.91 5.74 -28.85
N ASN A 332 -5.45 5.20 -29.95
CA ASN A 332 -5.30 3.79 -30.34
C ASN A 332 -5.58 2.81 -29.17
N ASP A 333 -6.70 3.00 -28.47
CA ASP A 333 -7.16 2.24 -27.29
C ASP A 333 -6.32 2.39 -26.01
N PHE A 334 -5.29 3.23 -26.02
CA PHE A 334 -4.52 3.57 -24.84
C PHE A 334 -5.04 4.86 -24.20
N THR A 335 -5.02 4.92 -22.88
CA THR A 335 -5.35 6.13 -22.12
C THR A 335 -4.08 6.88 -21.74
N VAL A 336 -4.00 8.14 -22.15
CA VAL A 336 -2.99 9.11 -21.71
C VAL A 336 -3.66 10.06 -20.72
N TYR A 337 -3.03 10.25 -19.57
CA TYR A 337 -3.51 11.19 -18.56
C TYR A 337 -2.74 12.49 -18.63
N GLU A 338 -3.45 13.61 -18.78
CA GLU A 338 -2.86 14.94 -18.88
C GLU A 338 -3.13 15.72 -17.59
N VAL A 339 -2.08 16.22 -16.95
CA VAL A 339 -2.15 16.98 -15.70
C VAL A 339 -1.17 18.14 -15.67
N ALA A 340 -1.60 19.26 -15.09
CA ALA A 340 -0.71 20.38 -14.80
C ALA A 340 -0.01 20.17 -13.44
N SER A 341 1.30 20.37 -13.40
CA SER A 341 2.12 20.25 -12.20
C SER A 341 3.19 21.35 -12.18
N GLY A 342 3.02 22.36 -11.33
CA GLY A 342 3.99 23.45 -11.20
C GLY A 342 4.19 24.20 -12.52
N GLN A 343 5.38 24.08 -13.12
CA GLN A 343 5.75 24.66 -14.42
C GLN A 343 5.72 23.62 -15.56
N MET A 344 5.04 22.49 -15.38
CA MET A 344 4.97 21.43 -16.38
C MET A 344 3.55 20.97 -16.69
N ILE A 345 3.32 20.58 -17.94
CA ILE A 345 2.17 19.77 -18.35
C ILE A 345 2.67 18.33 -18.51
N LEU A 346 2.20 17.43 -17.66
CA LEU A 346 2.61 16.04 -17.63
C LEU A 346 1.61 15.17 -18.37
N ASN A 347 2.11 14.44 -19.36
CA ASN A 347 1.43 13.34 -20.02
C ASN A 347 1.86 12.04 -19.35
N VAL A 348 0.97 11.31 -18.68
CA VAL A 348 1.30 10.06 -18.00
C VAL A 348 0.72 8.88 -18.77
N VAL A 349 1.58 7.96 -19.20
CA VAL A 349 1.20 6.77 -19.98
C VAL A 349 1.86 5.51 -19.41
N ALA A 350 1.22 4.36 -19.60
CA ALA A 350 1.76 3.08 -19.19
C ALA A 350 2.24 2.26 -20.39
N SER A 351 3.43 1.66 -20.29
CA SER A 351 3.96 0.68 -21.26
C SER A 351 3.23 -0.67 -21.17
N GLY A 352 2.64 -0.98 -20.01
CA GLY A 352 1.94 -2.23 -19.73
C GLY A 352 2.90 -3.40 -19.53
N GLY A 353 4.04 -3.18 -18.86
CA GLY A 353 5.12 -4.15 -18.65
C GLY A 353 6.19 -4.10 -19.75
N HIS A 354 6.87 -5.22 -19.97
CA HIS A 354 7.85 -5.34 -21.04
C HIS A 354 7.24 -5.03 -22.42
N ILE A 355 8.03 -4.33 -23.24
CA ILE A 355 7.69 -3.98 -24.63
C ILE A 355 8.35 -4.98 -25.57
N PHE A 356 9.62 -5.29 -25.30
CA PHE A 356 10.43 -6.21 -26.08
C PHE A 356 10.92 -7.40 -25.24
N ASP A 357 11.11 -8.54 -25.90
CA ASP A 357 11.76 -9.73 -25.35
C ASP A 357 12.76 -10.30 -26.37
N LEU A 358 13.66 -11.16 -25.90
CA LEU A 358 14.70 -11.74 -26.73
C LEU A 358 14.06 -12.60 -27.83
N THR A 359 14.47 -12.39 -29.09
CA THR A 359 13.99 -13.19 -30.22
C THR A 359 14.32 -14.67 -30.02
N THR A 360 13.55 -15.56 -30.63
CA THR A 360 13.88 -16.99 -30.68
C THR A 360 14.70 -17.39 -31.91
N GLU A 361 14.86 -16.47 -32.87
CA GLU A 361 15.53 -16.73 -34.15
C GLU A 361 16.95 -16.16 -34.19
N GLY A 362 17.83 -16.81 -34.95
CA GLY A 362 19.20 -16.35 -35.17
C GLY A 362 20.15 -16.57 -33.98
N GLY A 363 21.46 -16.59 -34.30
CA GLY A 363 22.53 -16.77 -33.32
C GLY A 363 22.35 -18.01 -32.45
N PHE A 364 22.79 -17.91 -31.19
CA PHE A 364 22.49 -18.91 -30.16
C PHE A 364 21.25 -18.47 -29.37
N HIS A 365 20.08 -18.97 -29.78
CA HIS A 365 18.76 -18.71 -29.19
C HIS A 365 18.42 -17.21 -29.05
N GLY A 366 18.73 -16.41 -30.08
CA GLY A 366 18.47 -14.97 -30.13
C GLY A 366 19.63 -14.07 -29.71
N VAL A 367 20.82 -14.65 -29.49
CA VAL A 367 22.04 -13.90 -29.18
C VAL A 367 23.07 -14.13 -30.28
N LEU A 368 23.39 -13.07 -31.01
CA LEU A 368 24.43 -13.08 -32.03
C LEU A 368 25.81 -12.98 -31.37
N LYS A 369 26.83 -13.47 -32.07
CA LYS A 369 28.23 -13.34 -31.67
C LYS A 369 29.03 -12.69 -32.78
N GLU A 370 29.50 -11.47 -32.55
CA GLU A 370 30.28 -10.68 -33.51
C GLU A 370 31.49 -10.07 -32.81
N ASN A 371 32.69 -10.22 -33.37
CA ASN A 371 33.95 -9.68 -32.81
C ASN A 371 34.12 -9.99 -31.31
N ASP A 372 33.80 -11.22 -30.88
CA ASP A 372 33.81 -11.68 -29.48
C ASP A 372 32.83 -11.01 -28.52
N PHE A 373 31.88 -10.22 -29.03
CA PHE A 373 30.75 -9.67 -28.28
C PHE A 373 29.47 -10.48 -28.48
N TYR A 374 28.74 -10.67 -27.38
CA TYR A 374 27.37 -11.19 -27.40
C TYR A 374 26.39 -10.03 -27.60
N ILE A 375 25.60 -10.13 -28.67
CA ILE A 375 24.63 -9.11 -29.08
C ILE A 375 23.23 -9.72 -28.99
N PRO A 376 22.48 -9.44 -27.91
CA PRO A 376 21.10 -9.90 -27.79
C PRO A 376 20.19 -9.16 -28.78
N VAL A 377 19.37 -9.91 -29.52
CA VAL A 377 18.40 -9.35 -30.47
C VAL A 377 17.02 -9.38 -29.84
N TYR A 378 16.33 -8.25 -29.88
CA TYR A 378 15.01 -8.07 -29.24
C TYR A 378 13.93 -7.82 -30.28
N SER A 379 12.74 -8.37 -30.01
CA SER A 379 11.54 -8.28 -30.86
C SER A 379 10.33 -7.88 -30.02
N ASP A 380 9.28 -7.34 -30.66
CA ASP A 380 8.09 -6.88 -29.95
C ASP A 380 7.33 -8.06 -29.32
N ILE A 381 6.91 -7.89 -28.07
CA ILE A 381 6.12 -8.93 -27.41
C ILE A 381 4.73 -8.98 -28.04
N ARG A 382 4.32 -10.18 -28.43
CA ARG A 382 3.00 -10.49 -28.93
C ARG A 382 2.27 -11.35 -27.91
N ARG A 383 0.96 -11.13 -27.77
CA ARG A 383 0.10 -11.92 -26.89
C ARG A 383 -1.11 -12.43 -27.64
N CYS A 384 -1.35 -13.73 -27.58
CA CYS A 384 -2.56 -14.35 -28.12
C CYS A 384 -3.77 -13.97 -27.25
N ASN A 385 -4.81 -13.38 -27.84
CA ASN A 385 -6.04 -13.05 -27.12
C ASN A 385 -6.88 -14.31 -26.82
N SER A 386 -6.69 -15.40 -27.58
CA SER A 386 -7.45 -16.65 -27.41
C SER A 386 -6.93 -17.53 -26.27
N CYS A 387 -5.61 -17.70 -26.13
CA CYS A 387 -5.03 -18.57 -25.09
C CYS A 387 -4.13 -17.83 -24.08
N GLY A 388 -3.81 -16.56 -24.32
CA GLY A 388 -3.00 -15.74 -23.43
C GLY A 388 -1.49 -15.92 -23.55
N GLU A 389 -1.01 -16.83 -24.40
CA GLU A 389 0.42 -17.10 -24.63
C GLU A 389 1.15 -15.84 -25.10
N GLN A 390 2.36 -15.62 -24.58
CA GLN A 390 3.24 -14.53 -25.00
C GLN A 390 4.43 -15.09 -25.76
N PHE A 391 4.74 -14.48 -26.90
CA PHE A 391 5.79 -14.95 -27.79
C PHE A 391 6.36 -13.79 -28.62
N THR A 392 7.45 -14.07 -29.31
CA THR A 392 8.08 -13.20 -30.31
C THR A 392 8.06 -13.90 -31.66
N ASP A 393 8.31 -13.15 -32.74
CA ASP A 393 8.74 -13.68 -34.05
C ASP A 393 7.76 -14.61 -34.79
N HIS A 394 6.49 -14.66 -34.37
CA HIS A 394 5.45 -15.42 -35.06
C HIS A 394 4.21 -14.56 -35.36
N ASP A 395 3.59 -14.80 -36.52
CA ASP A 395 2.34 -14.14 -36.93
C ASP A 395 1.08 -14.93 -36.51
N GLU A 396 1.26 -16.16 -36.03
CA GLU A 396 0.22 -17.00 -35.45
C GLU A 396 0.68 -17.47 -34.06
N CYS A 397 -0.25 -17.74 -33.15
CA CYS A 397 0.10 -18.22 -31.82
C CYS A 397 0.79 -19.59 -31.91
N PRO A 398 2.05 -19.76 -31.44
CA PRO A 398 2.78 -21.02 -31.55
C PRO A 398 2.17 -22.14 -30.71
N PHE A 399 1.34 -21.79 -29.72
CA PHE A 399 0.70 -22.76 -28.83
C PHE A 399 -0.67 -23.24 -29.34
N CYS A 400 -1.51 -22.34 -29.87
CA CYS A 400 -2.88 -22.69 -30.27
C CYS A 400 -3.24 -22.40 -31.73
N GLY A 401 -2.33 -21.86 -32.53
CA GLY A 401 -2.54 -21.52 -33.95
C GLY A 401 -3.47 -20.31 -34.21
N SER A 402 -3.93 -19.61 -33.16
CA SER A 402 -4.81 -18.45 -33.34
C SER A 402 -4.08 -17.24 -33.96
N LYS A 403 -4.78 -16.54 -34.86
CA LYS A 403 -4.37 -15.26 -35.47
C LYS A 403 -4.79 -14.02 -34.68
N ASP A 404 -5.62 -14.19 -33.66
CA ASP A 404 -6.08 -13.10 -32.82
C ASP A 404 -4.98 -12.70 -31.83
N ILE A 405 -4.07 -11.85 -32.30
CA ILE A 405 -2.82 -11.49 -31.64
C ILE A 405 -2.76 -9.99 -31.40
N ARG A 406 -2.41 -9.61 -30.18
CA ARG A 406 -2.12 -8.23 -29.80
C ARG A 406 -0.61 -8.03 -29.71
N SER A 407 -0.08 -7.14 -30.55
CA SER A 407 1.34 -6.74 -30.53
C SER A 407 1.57 -5.48 -29.70
N LYS A 408 2.71 -5.45 -28.97
CA LYS A 408 3.23 -4.27 -28.27
C LYS A 408 3.79 -3.20 -29.21
N ARG A 409 3.87 -3.43 -30.51
CA ARG A 409 4.23 -2.40 -31.48
C ARG A 409 3.31 -1.17 -31.42
N SER A 410 2.03 -1.39 -31.15
CA SER A 410 1.05 -0.30 -30.97
C SER A 410 1.41 0.65 -29.80
N ILE A 411 1.98 0.13 -28.71
CA ILE A 411 2.42 0.98 -27.58
C ILE A 411 3.75 1.68 -27.88
N VAL A 412 4.63 1.06 -28.67
CA VAL A 412 5.87 1.69 -29.18
C VAL A 412 5.53 2.95 -29.98
N GLU A 413 4.66 2.80 -30.98
CA GLU A 413 4.24 3.91 -31.85
C GLU A 413 3.57 5.04 -31.06
N LEU A 414 2.75 4.69 -30.06
CA LEU A 414 2.14 5.68 -29.17
C LEU A 414 3.18 6.48 -28.40
N ILE A 415 4.11 5.80 -27.71
CA ILE A 415 5.11 6.47 -26.87
C ILE A 415 6.04 7.33 -27.73
N GLN A 416 6.43 6.85 -28.92
CA GLN A 416 7.22 7.63 -29.88
C GLN A 416 6.48 8.89 -30.33
N LYS A 417 5.18 8.77 -30.67
CA LYS A 417 4.34 9.92 -31.02
C LYS A 417 4.26 10.94 -29.88
N LEU A 418 4.00 10.48 -28.66
CA LEU A 418 3.95 11.37 -27.48
C LEU A 418 5.31 12.01 -27.19
N ALA A 419 6.41 11.30 -27.42
CA ALA A 419 7.77 11.84 -27.25
C ALA A 419 8.06 12.99 -28.22
N MET A 420 7.49 13.00 -29.42
CA MET A 420 7.58 14.11 -30.37
C MET A 420 6.76 15.34 -29.93
N GLU A 421 5.72 15.14 -29.10
CA GLU A 421 4.82 16.20 -28.63
C GLU A 421 5.37 16.94 -27.38
N VAL A 422 6.46 16.45 -26.77
CA VAL A 422 6.95 16.95 -25.46
C VAL A 422 8.40 17.44 -25.48
N ASN A 423 8.72 18.38 -24.59
CA ASN A 423 10.10 18.87 -24.41
C ASN A 423 11.00 17.88 -23.64
N LYS A 424 10.42 17.02 -22.81
CA LYS A 424 11.15 16.12 -21.90
C LYS A 424 10.44 14.79 -21.68
N VAL A 425 11.20 13.71 -21.56
CA VAL A 425 10.66 12.38 -21.21
C VAL A 425 11.23 11.93 -19.87
N PHE A 426 10.35 11.48 -19.00
CA PHE A 426 10.65 10.87 -17.71
C PHE A 426 10.27 9.39 -17.73
N ILE A 427 11.21 8.54 -17.36
CA ILE A 427 11.00 7.10 -17.21
C ILE A 427 10.83 6.81 -15.73
N ALA A 428 9.63 6.38 -15.33
CA ALA A 428 9.23 6.15 -13.94
C ALA A 428 8.83 4.68 -13.70
N THR A 429 9.61 3.76 -14.28
CA THR A 429 9.48 2.32 -14.06
C THR A 429 9.87 1.92 -12.62
N ASP A 430 9.53 0.70 -12.23
CA ASP A 430 9.87 0.16 -10.92
C ASP A 430 11.38 0.22 -10.59
N PRO A 431 11.75 0.41 -9.31
CA PRO A 431 13.13 0.63 -8.90
C PRO A 431 13.90 -0.70 -8.72
N ASP A 432 13.84 -1.61 -9.70
CA ASP A 432 14.59 -2.87 -9.74
C ASP A 432 15.27 -3.07 -11.11
N ALA A 433 16.12 -4.10 -11.25
CA ALA A 433 16.80 -4.38 -12.51
C ALA A 433 15.83 -4.70 -13.67
N GLU A 434 14.66 -5.31 -13.40
CA GLU A 434 13.61 -5.56 -14.39
C GLU A 434 13.01 -4.24 -14.90
N GLY A 435 12.66 -3.34 -13.99
CA GLY A 435 12.16 -1.99 -14.28
C GLY A 435 13.20 -1.10 -14.95
N GLU A 436 14.48 -1.24 -14.59
CA GLU A 436 15.57 -0.52 -15.26
C GLU A 436 15.75 -0.99 -16.71
N LYS A 437 15.63 -2.30 -17.00
CA LYS A 437 15.63 -2.79 -18.38
C LYS A 437 14.42 -2.30 -19.17
N ILE A 438 13.21 -2.33 -18.60
CA ILE A 438 12.02 -1.76 -19.27
C ILE A 438 12.25 -0.27 -19.56
N GLY A 439 12.83 0.44 -18.59
CA GLY A 439 13.20 1.84 -18.76
C GLY A 439 14.21 2.04 -19.88
N TYR A 440 15.22 1.18 -19.98
CA TYR A 440 16.24 1.23 -21.02
C TYR A 440 15.67 1.00 -22.42
N ASP A 441 14.76 0.02 -22.57
CA ASP A 441 14.04 -0.20 -23.82
C ASP A 441 13.30 1.07 -24.27
N ILE A 442 12.59 1.72 -23.34
CA ILE A 442 11.87 2.98 -23.59
C ILE A 442 12.85 4.08 -23.96
N TYR A 443 13.95 4.21 -23.22
CA TYR A 443 15.00 5.20 -23.46
C TYR A 443 15.55 5.09 -24.89
N VAL A 444 15.95 3.89 -25.32
CA VAL A 444 16.49 3.66 -26.67
C VAL A 444 15.44 3.99 -27.74
N MET A 445 14.19 3.59 -27.52
CA MET A 445 13.09 3.80 -28.45
C MET A 445 12.70 5.27 -28.62
N VAL A 446 12.79 6.09 -27.57
CA VAL A 446 12.39 7.51 -27.60
C VAL A 446 13.53 8.47 -27.92
N LYS A 447 14.79 8.05 -27.74
CA LYS A 447 15.99 8.87 -27.97
C LYS A 447 16.08 9.55 -29.35
N PRO A 448 15.64 8.94 -30.46
CA PRO A 448 15.60 9.62 -31.76
C PRO A 448 14.61 10.81 -31.81
N TYR A 449 13.56 10.78 -30.98
CA TYR A 449 12.45 11.73 -31.02
C TYR A 449 12.56 12.82 -29.95
N CYS A 450 13.11 12.49 -28.78
CA CYS A 450 13.36 13.44 -27.70
C CYS A 450 14.73 13.16 -27.08
N ARG A 451 15.60 14.18 -27.02
CA ARG A 451 16.96 14.04 -26.47
C ARG A 451 17.00 14.16 -24.94
N ASN A 452 16.05 14.88 -24.35
CA ASN A 452 16.01 15.12 -22.91
C ASN A 452 15.21 14.01 -22.22
N ILE A 453 15.90 12.95 -21.83
CA ILE A 453 15.32 11.76 -21.20
C ILE A 453 15.99 11.51 -19.86
N GLU A 454 15.19 11.37 -18.81
CA GLU A 454 15.68 11.14 -17.45
C GLU A 454 14.90 10.03 -16.75
N ARG A 455 15.52 9.41 -15.75
CA ARG A 455 14.95 8.32 -14.96
C ARG A 455 14.53 8.82 -13.58
N LEU A 456 13.27 8.58 -13.23
CA LEU A 456 12.68 8.92 -11.93
C LEU A 456 12.62 7.68 -11.02
N GLU A 457 13.44 7.65 -9.98
CA GLU A 457 13.44 6.54 -9.00
C GLU A 457 12.68 6.92 -7.73
N PHE A 458 11.71 6.09 -7.34
CA PHE A 458 11.01 6.21 -6.07
C PHE A 458 10.53 4.84 -5.59
N HIS A 459 10.61 4.60 -4.27
CA HIS A 459 10.26 3.31 -3.64
C HIS A 459 8.84 3.28 -3.07
N GLU A 460 8.07 4.34 -3.25
CA GLU A 460 6.65 4.43 -2.89
C GLU A 460 5.93 5.33 -3.89
N VAL A 461 4.71 4.95 -4.28
CA VAL A 461 3.89 5.76 -5.19
C VAL A 461 3.14 6.80 -4.36
N THR A 462 3.83 7.89 -3.98
CA THR A 462 3.26 9.01 -3.22
C THR A 462 3.55 10.35 -3.90
N ARG A 463 2.74 11.39 -3.65
CA ARG A 463 2.96 12.74 -4.21
C ARG A 463 4.30 13.30 -3.74
N ARG A 464 4.63 13.09 -2.46
CA ARG A 464 5.94 13.44 -1.88
C ARG A 464 7.10 12.77 -2.61
N ALA A 465 7.07 11.45 -2.81
CA ALA A 465 8.15 10.73 -3.46
C ALA A 465 8.32 11.13 -4.94
N LEU A 466 7.21 11.33 -5.66
CA LEU A 466 7.25 11.81 -7.04
C LEU A 466 7.82 13.22 -7.16
N LYS A 467 7.44 14.15 -6.27
CA LYS A 467 8.02 15.51 -6.24
C LYS A 467 9.54 15.47 -6.04
N ARG A 468 10.01 14.63 -5.11
CA ARG A 468 11.45 14.44 -4.88
C ARG A 468 12.15 13.84 -6.09
N ALA A 469 11.57 12.81 -6.71
CA ALA A 469 12.14 12.21 -7.91
C ALA A 469 12.23 13.21 -9.08
N LEU A 470 11.23 14.08 -9.24
CA LEU A 470 11.24 15.15 -10.25
C LEU A 470 12.32 16.23 -10.00
N SER A 471 12.69 16.48 -8.74
CA SER A 471 13.77 17.42 -8.40
C SER A 471 15.16 16.77 -8.43
N GLU A 472 15.24 15.45 -8.26
CA GLU A 472 16.48 14.66 -8.22
C GLU A 472 16.43 13.53 -9.28
N PRO A 473 16.24 13.85 -10.57
CA PRO A 473 16.27 12.83 -11.61
C PRO A 473 17.69 12.27 -11.77
N ARG A 474 17.79 11.04 -12.29
CA ARG A 474 19.07 10.40 -12.58
C ARG A 474 19.15 9.87 -14.00
N ASP A 475 20.36 9.50 -14.42
CA ASP A 475 20.58 8.71 -15.63
C ASP A 475 20.22 7.24 -15.44
N MET A 476 20.09 6.53 -16.56
CA MET A 476 19.91 5.07 -16.59
C MET A 476 21.15 4.37 -15.99
N ARG A 477 20.93 3.41 -15.11
CA ARG A 477 21.99 2.56 -14.53
C ARG A 477 22.25 1.37 -15.46
N LEU A 478 23.21 1.52 -16.36
CA LEU A 478 23.60 0.44 -17.27
C LEU A 478 23.98 -0.89 -16.58
N PRO A 479 24.64 -0.91 -15.41
CA PRO A 479 24.92 -2.16 -14.69
C PRO A 479 23.67 -2.98 -14.36
N TYR A 480 22.56 -2.34 -14.00
CA TYR A 480 21.27 -3.00 -13.73
C TYR A 480 20.69 -3.61 -15.01
N VAL A 481 20.78 -2.88 -16.13
CA VAL A 481 20.34 -3.38 -17.45
C VAL A 481 21.18 -4.59 -17.85
N GLN A 482 22.50 -4.52 -17.70
CA GLN A 482 23.42 -5.60 -18.02
C GLN A 482 23.16 -6.85 -17.18
N ALA A 483 22.95 -6.69 -15.87
CA ALA A 483 22.58 -7.78 -14.97
C ALA A 483 21.26 -8.45 -15.41
N GLN A 484 20.26 -7.65 -15.79
CA GLN A 484 18.99 -8.17 -16.32
C GLN A 484 19.19 -8.94 -17.63
N ILE A 485 20.01 -8.41 -18.56
CA ILE A 485 20.32 -9.05 -19.84
C ILE A 485 20.98 -10.41 -19.60
N VAL A 486 21.99 -10.48 -18.74
CA VAL A 486 22.68 -11.75 -18.42
C VAL A 486 21.69 -12.76 -17.83
N ARG A 487 20.88 -12.34 -16.86
CA ARG A 487 19.84 -13.20 -16.26
C ARG A 487 18.88 -13.72 -17.32
N ARG A 488 18.42 -12.86 -18.24
CA ARG A 488 17.47 -13.26 -19.29
C ARG A 488 18.08 -14.21 -20.32
N ILE A 489 19.33 -13.97 -20.73
CA ILE A 489 20.06 -14.83 -21.67
C ILE A 489 20.36 -16.18 -21.05
N GLU A 490 20.79 -16.23 -19.78
CA GLU A 490 21.04 -17.47 -19.08
C GLU A 490 19.77 -18.33 -18.97
N ASP A 491 18.67 -17.75 -18.48
CA ASP A 491 17.37 -18.41 -18.42
C ASP A 491 16.96 -18.96 -19.79
N ARG A 492 17.24 -18.21 -20.88
CA ARG A 492 16.95 -18.64 -22.25
C ARG A 492 17.82 -19.82 -22.65
N TRP A 493 19.14 -19.72 -22.56
CA TRP A 493 20.08 -20.73 -23.04
C TRP A 493 19.94 -22.03 -22.26
N VAL A 494 20.01 -21.97 -20.92
CA VAL A 494 19.89 -23.16 -20.07
C VAL A 494 18.48 -23.74 -20.20
N GLY A 495 17.47 -22.88 -20.15
CA GLY A 495 16.07 -23.30 -20.20
C GLY A 495 15.72 -24.02 -21.49
N PHE A 496 16.08 -23.45 -22.65
CA PHE A 496 15.76 -24.06 -23.95
C PHE A 496 16.49 -25.38 -24.15
N GLU A 497 17.80 -25.42 -23.87
CA GLU A 497 18.59 -26.63 -24.09
C GLU A 497 18.13 -27.79 -23.19
N LEU A 498 17.95 -27.56 -21.89
CA LEU A 498 17.47 -28.60 -20.99
C LEU A 498 16.02 -29.01 -21.33
N SER A 499 15.16 -28.07 -21.73
CA SER A 499 13.79 -28.39 -22.15
C SER A 499 13.78 -29.27 -23.39
N ARG A 500 14.61 -29.00 -24.40
CA ARG A 500 14.75 -29.87 -25.59
C ARG A 500 15.17 -31.29 -25.22
N LYS A 501 16.14 -31.43 -24.31
CA LYS A 501 16.58 -32.75 -23.80
C LYS A 501 15.46 -33.48 -23.04
N LEU A 502 14.59 -32.77 -22.34
CA LEU A 502 13.40 -33.36 -21.75
C LEU A 502 12.38 -33.78 -22.80
N TRP A 503 12.19 -33.00 -23.87
CA TRP A 503 11.26 -33.35 -24.94
C TRP A 503 11.71 -34.61 -25.68
N GLU A 504 13.00 -34.71 -26.01
CA GLU A 504 13.62 -35.90 -26.61
C GLU A 504 13.43 -37.15 -25.73
N ARG A 505 13.55 -37.00 -24.39
CA ARG A 505 13.46 -38.13 -23.46
C ARG A 505 12.03 -38.55 -23.14
N PHE A 506 11.13 -37.60 -22.96
CA PHE A 506 9.78 -37.84 -22.44
C PHE A 506 8.66 -37.65 -23.47
N ASN A 507 8.97 -37.21 -24.70
CA ASN A 507 8.02 -36.92 -25.78
C ASN A 507 6.90 -35.95 -25.37
N LEU A 508 7.25 -34.97 -24.53
CA LEU A 508 6.32 -33.96 -24.02
C LEU A 508 6.91 -32.56 -24.20
N MET A 509 6.50 -31.85 -25.25
CA MET A 509 6.93 -30.46 -25.53
C MET A 509 6.47 -29.46 -24.46
N THR A 510 5.61 -29.89 -23.55
CA THR A 510 5.13 -29.08 -22.43
C THR A 510 6.09 -29.07 -21.25
N LEU A 511 7.17 -29.86 -21.25
CA LEU A 511 8.15 -29.89 -20.18
C LEU A 511 9.07 -28.67 -20.25
N SER A 512 9.49 -28.17 -19.09
CA SER A 512 10.49 -27.11 -19.01
C SER A 512 11.45 -27.38 -17.87
N ALA A 513 12.72 -27.13 -18.11
CA ALA A 513 13.75 -27.16 -17.09
C ALA A 513 14.39 -25.78 -16.98
N GLY A 514 14.91 -25.50 -15.79
CA GLY A 514 15.64 -24.28 -15.51
C GLY A 514 16.55 -24.50 -14.32
N ARG A 515 17.61 -23.70 -14.24
CA ARG A 515 18.65 -23.86 -13.24
C ARG A 515 18.15 -23.65 -11.82
N VAL A 516 17.23 -22.70 -11.62
CA VAL A 516 16.58 -22.48 -10.33
C VAL A 516 15.44 -23.46 -10.08
N GLN A 517 14.67 -23.79 -11.11
CA GLN A 517 13.50 -24.68 -11.02
C GLN A 517 13.88 -26.09 -10.53
N THR A 518 15.02 -26.61 -10.99
CA THR A 518 15.43 -28.01 -10.74
C THR A 518 15.87 -28.27 -9.30
N PRO A 519 16.74 -27.46 -8.66
CA PRO A 519 17.03 -27.56 -7.22
C PRO A 519 15.78 -27.47 -6.35
N VAL A 520 14.89 -26.53 -6.66
CA VAL A 520 13.65 -26.32 -5.89
C VAL A 520 12.73 -27.53 -5.98
N LEU A 521 12.61 -28.16 -7.16
CA LEU A 521 11.91 -29.43 -7.32
C LEU A 521 12.58 -30.54 -6.49
N GLY A 522 13.92 -30.61 -6.49
CA GLY A 522 14.70 -31.55 -5.69
C GLY A 522 14.41 -31.44 -4.20
N TRP A 523 14.28 -30.22 -3.66
CA TRP A 523 13.93 -30.02 -2.25
C TRP A 523 12.55 -30.55 -1.91
N VAL A 524 11.56 -30.35 -2.78
CA VAL A 524 10.20 -30.91 -2.59
C VAL A 524 10.25 -32.44 -2.63
N ILE A 525 10.97 -33.04 -3.59
CA ILE A 525 11.14 -34.50 -3.69
C ILE A 525 11.79 -35.05 -2.41
N LYS A 526 12.92 -34.46 -1.99
CA LYS A 526 13.63 -34.87 -0.77
C LYS A 526 12.71 -34.79 0.45
N ARG A 527 11.95 -33.70 0.58
CA ARG A 527 10.98 -33.55 1.67
C ARG A 527 9.89 -34.61 1.65
N VAL A 528 9.41 -35.00 0.48
CA VAL A 528 8.42 -36.10 0.33
C VAL A 528 9.02 -37.46 0.70
N GLU A 529 10.29 -37.70 0.40
CA GLU A 529 11.00 -38.91 0.84
C GLU A 529 11.18 -38.92 2.37
N GLU A 530 11.59 -37.79 2.97
CA GLU A 530 11.70 -37.65 4.44
C GLU A 530 10.36 -37.88 5.16
N LEU A 531 9.22 -37.53 4.54
CA LEU A 531 7.89 -37.77 5.09
C LEU A 531 7.55 -39.26 5.28
N LYS A 532 8.26 -40.17 4.60
CA LYS A 532 8.09 -41.62 4.78
C LYS A 532 8.66 -42.10 6.11
N ASN A 533 9.63 -41.39 6.67
CA ASN A 533 10.24 -41.70 7.96
C ASN A 533 9.30 -41.27 9.09
N LYS A 534 8.59 -42.24 9.68
CA LYS A 534 7.61 -42.00 10.75
C LYS A 534 8.09 -42.50 12.10
N ILE A 535 8.10 -41.60 13.06
CA ILE A 535 8.46 -41.86 14.45
C ILE A 535 7.20 -41.98 15.32
N PRO A 536 7.20 -42.86 16.34
CA PRO A 536 6.11 -42.91 17.31
C PRO A 536 6.06 -41.61 18.12
N VAL A 537 4.86 -41.11 18.30
CA VAL A 537 4.55 -39.93 19.12
C VAL A 537 3.37 -40.29 20.01
N ALA A 538 3.51 -40.01 21.30
CA ALA A 538 2.42 -40.09 22.26
C ALA A 538 1.95 -38.68 22.62
N GLU A 539 0.68 -38.38 22.34
CA GLU A 539 -0.01 -37.22 22.90
C GLU A 539 -0.73 -37.66 24.18
N VAL A 540 -0.31 -37.11 25.31
CA VAL A 540 -0.94 -37.31 26.62
C VAL A 540 -1.75 -36.08 26.99
N LEU A 541 -2.95 -36.29 27.51
CA LEU A 541 -3.77 -35.26 28.16
C LEU A 541 -3.91 -35.66 29.63
N LEU A 542 -3.56 -34.73 30.51
CA LEU A 542 -3.66 -34.89 31.95
C LEU A 542 -5.01 -34.36 32.46
N GLU A 543 -5.41 -34.79 33.66
CA GLU A 543 -6.67 -34.36 34.27
C GLU A 543 -6.74 -32.85 34.56
N ASN A 544 -5.60 -32.19 34.70
CA ASN A 544 -5.50 -30.73 34.83
C ASN A 544 -5.56 -29.98 33.47
N GLY A 545 -5.86 -30.67 32.37
CA GLY A 545 -5.97 -30.08 31.04
C GLY A 545 -4.64 -29.91 30.28
N LEU A 546 -3.49 -30.19 30.91
CA LEU A 546 -2.19 -30.12 30.23
C LEU A 546 -2.11 -31.19 29.13
N SER A 547 -1.83 -30.78 27.90
CA SER A 547 -1.55 -31.68 26.79
C SER A 547 -0.08 -31.61 26.40
N VAL A 548 0.61 -32.76 26.47
CA VAL A 548 2.04 -32.86 26.16
C VAL A 548 2.27 -33.88 25.07
N ARG A 549 3.20 -33.54 24.16
CA ARG A 549 3.64 -34.39 23.07
C ARG A 549 4.99 -34.99 23.42
N ILE A 550 5.05 -36.32 23.53
CA ILE A 550 6.27 -37.08 23.79
C ILE A 550 6.72 -37.72 22.47
N VAL A 551 7.88 -37.30 21.98
CA VAL A 551 8.49 -37.82 20.75
C VAL A 551 9.34 -39.03 21.11
N ASN A 552 9.17 -40.15 20.38
CA ASN A 552 9.84 -41.42 20.67
C ASN A 552 9.67 -41.88 22.13
N PRO A 553 8.43 -42.07 22.62
CA PRO A 553 8.21 -42.57 23.98
C PRO A 553 8.85 -43.96 24.15
N PRO A 554 9.55 -44.21 25.27
CA PRO A 554 10.03 -45.54 25.62
C PRO A 554 8.84 -46.48 25.87
N ASP A 555 9.03 -47.75 25.54
CA ASP A 555 8.10 -48.86 25.81
C ASP A 555 6.61 -48.53 25.55
N ILE A 556 6.26 -48.36 24.27
CA ILE A 556 4.92 -47.96 23.82
C ILE A 556 3.83 -48.95 24.25
N GLU A 557 4.19 -50.23 24.36
CA GLU A 557 3.26 -51.30 24.72
C GLU A 557 2.89 -51.20 26.20
N ASP A 558 3.88 -51.00 27.06
CA ASP A 558 3.68 -50.73 28.49
C ASP A 558 2.88 -49.43 28.71
N LEU A 559 3.21 -48.36 27.97
CA LEU A 559 2.49 -47.08 28.02
C LEU A 559 0.99 -47.25 27.70
N LYS A 560 0.66 -48.05 26.67
CA LYS A 560 -0.74 -48.34 26.30
C LYS A 560 -1.44 -49.24 27.31
N ARG A 561 -0.74 -50.23 27.87
CA ARG A 561 -1.27 -51.15 28.88
C ARG A 561 -1.66 -50.37 30.15
N LYS A 562 -0.74 -49.63 30.74
CA LYS A 562 -0.97 -48.81 31.95
C LYS A 562 -2.10 -47.80 31.76
N PHE A 563 -2.26 -47.24 30.56
CA PHE A 563 -3.38 -46.33 30.29
C PHE A 563 -4.73 -47.07 30.30
N LYS A 564 -4.82 -48.27 29.71
CA LYS A 564 -6.06 -49.07 29.71
C LYS A 564 -6.45 -49.55 31.12
N GLU A 565 -5.46 -49.84 31.95
CA GLU A 565 -5.65 -50.26 33.34
C GLU A 565 -5.98 -49.08 34.28
N GLY A 566 -5.91 -47.83 33.79
CA GLY A 566 -6.15 -46.63 34.58
C GLY A 566 -5.01 -46.26 35.53
N GLU A 567 -3.85 -46.90 35.36
CA GLU A 567 -2.67 -46.77 36.22
C GLU A 567 -1.63 -45.78 35.66
N LEU A 568 -1.81 -45.30 34.42
CA LEU A 568 -0.89 -44.36 33.81
C LEU A 568 -1.02 -42.98 34.47
N LYS A 569 0.04 -42.60 35.18
CA LYS A 569 0.19 -41.29 35.80
C LYS A 569 1.35 -40.52 35.21
N ALA A 570 1.23 -39.21 35.27
CA ALA A 570 2.25 -38.26 34.88
C ALA A 570 2.64 -37.43 36.09
N ARG A 571 3.94 -37.22 36.30
CA ARG A 571 4.43 -36.39 37.39
C ARG A 571 5.06 -35.12 36.85
N ILE A 572 4.68 -33.99 37.44
CA ILE A 572 5.25 -32.68 37.16
C ILE A 572 6.16 -32.32 38.33
N GLU A 573 7.42 -32.02 38.03
CA GLU A 573 8.47 -31.71 39.01
C GLU A 573 9.32 -30.53 38.52
N GLY A 574 9.91 -29.80 39.48
CA GLY A 574 10.90 -28.76 39.21
C GLY A 574 10.30 -27.52 38.55
N ILE A 575 9.13 -27.08 39.03
CA ILE A 575 8.51 -25.85 38.53
C ILE A 575 9.40 -24.65 38.90
N SER A 576 9.73 -23.87 37.88
CA SER A 576 10.41 -22.59 38.04
C SER A 576 9.80 -21.54 37.12
N PHE A 577 9.95 -20.28 37.51
CA PHE A 577 9.48 -19.14 36.74
C PHE A 577 10.68 -18.27 36.34
N ARG A 578 10.71 -17.87 35.08
CA ARG A 578 11.71 -16.94 34.56
C ARG A 578 11.01 -15.81 33.83
N GLU A 579 11.42 -14.57 34.13
CA GLU A 579 11.07 -13.43 33.29
C GLU A 579 11.94 -13.43 32.04
N ASP A 580 11.31 -13.27 30.87
CA ASP A 580 12.00 -13.24 29.59
C ASP A 580 11.54 -12.04 28.73
N LYS A 581 12.39 -11.63 27.81
CA LYS A 581 12.12 -10.54 26.87
C LYS A 581 11.91 -11.09 25.47
N ILE A 582 10.79 -10.74 24.86
CA ILE A 582 10.54 -11.01 23.45
C ILE A 582 10.74 -9.73 22.66
N TYR A 583 11.60 -9.82 21.65
CA TYR A 583 11.85 -8.72 20.72
C TYR A 583 10.90 -8.80 19.53
N PRO A 584 10.46 -7.63 19.00
CA PRO A 584 9.69 -7.63 17.78
C PRO A 584 10.53 -8.13 16.61
N GLN A 585 9.88 -8.81 15.69
CA GLN A 585 10.54 -9.27 14.47
C GLN A 585 10.74 -8.10 13.49
N PRO A 586 11.76 -8.16 12.60
CA PRO A 586 12.01 -7.08 11.64
C PRO A 586 10.83 -6.86 10.68
N PRO A 587 10.73 -5.68 10.04
CA PRO A 587 9.77 -5.42 8.97
C PRO A 587 9.81 -6.49 7.87
N TYR A 588 8.75 -6.57 7.07
CA TYR A 588 8.70 -7.58 6.02
C TYR A 588 9.69 -7.28 4.89
N THR A 589 10.37 -8.33 4.46
CA THR A 589 10.92 -8.53 3.12
C THR A 589 9.91 -9.29 2.27
N THR A 590 10.17 -9.47 0.97
CA THR A 590 9.28 -10.25 0.09
C THR A 590 9.09 -11.68 0.57
N ASP A 591 10.16 -12.38 0.95
CA ASP A 591 10.10 -13.78 1.39
C ASP A 591 9.30 -13.94 2.70
N SER A 592 9.54 -13.06 3.67
CA SER A 592 8.86 -13.12 4.96
C SER A 592 7.39 -12.71 4.86
N MET A 593 7.06 -11.74 3.99
CA MET A 593 5.67 -11.41 3.67
C MET A 593 4.94 -12.60 3.03
N LEU A 594 5.55 -13.24 2.04
CA LEU A 594 4.94 -14.37 1.32
C LEU A 594 4.75 -15.59 2.24
N LYS A 595 5.74 -15.87 3.10
CA LYS A 595 5.65 -16.91 4.12
C LYS A 595 4.48 -16.67 5.08
N ASP A 596 4.42 -15.47 5.67
CA ASP A 596 3.38 -15.15 6.64
C ASP A 596 1.99 -15.08 6.00
N ALA A 597 1.86 -14.58 4.77
CA ALA A 597 0.60 -14.57 4.03
C ALA A 597 0.09 -16.00 3.75
N ALA A 598 0.98 -16.91 3.35
CA ALA A 598 0.63 -18.32 3.14
C ALA A 598 0.22 -19.03 4.44
N GLN A 599 0.91 -18.74 5.55
CA GLN A 599 0.65 -19.39 6.84
C GLN A 599 -0.58 -18.83 7.55
N LYS A 600 -0.71 -17.50 7.61
CA LYS A 600 -1.74 -16.79 8.39
C LYS A 600 -3.02 -16.53 7.59
N LEU A 601 -2.89 -16.11 6.33
CA LEU A 601 -4.03 -15.73 5.48
C LEU A 601 -4.46 -16.86 4.53
N GLY A 602 -3.59 -17.85 4.32
CA GLY A 602 -3.85 -18.95 3.40
C GLY A 602 -3.81 -18.54 1.93
N PHE A 603 -3.12 -17.45 1.61
CA PHE A 603 -2.95 -16.96 0.25
C PHE A 603 -1.82 -17.70 -0.46
N THR A 604 -1.98 -17.98 -1.75
CA THR A 604 -0.86 -18.44 -2.58
C THR A 604 0.13 -17.29 -2.80
N VAL A 605 1.36 -17.64 -3.13
CA VAL A 605 2.44 -16.65 -3.31
C VAL A 605 2.18 -15.75 -4.51
N GLY A 606 1.64 -16.30 -5.61
CA GLY A 606 1.24 -15.53 -6.79
C GLY A 606 0.11 -14.55 -6.49
N TYR A 607 -0.91 -14.98 -5.74
CA TYR A 607 -2.02 -14.10 -5.33
C TYR A 607 -1.53 -12.99 -4.40
N THR A 608 -0.68 -13.32 -3.42
CA THR A 608 -0.10 -12.35 -2.49
C THR A 608 0.73 -11.28 -3.21
N MET A 609 1.55 -11.67 -4.19
CA MET A 609 2.31 -10.73 -4.99
C MET A 609 1.40 -9.78 -5.78
N GLY A 610 0.32 -10.28 -6.37
CA GLY A 610 -0.66 -9.43 -7.07
C GLY A 610 -1.35 -8.43 -6.14
N LEU A 611 -1.71 -8.86 -4.94
CA LEU A 611 -2.27 -7.96 -3.91
C LEU A 611 -1.25 -6.90 -3.47
N ALA A 612 0.00 -7.30 -3.23
CA ALA A 612 1.07 -6.40 -2.81
C ALA A 612 1.39 -5.37 -3.91
N GLN A 613 1.42 -5.79 -5.17
CA GLN A 613 1.59 -4.90 -6.31
C GLN A 613 0.46 -3.85 -6.36
N ALA A 614 -0.80 -4.26 -6.22
CA ALA A 614 -1.92 -3.32 -6.18
C ALA A 614 -1.83 -2.34 -4.99
N LEU A 615 -1.42 -2.80 -3.81
CA LEU A 615 -1.20 -1.92 -2.65
C LEU A 615 -0.08 -0.90 -2.90
N PHE A 616 1.02 -1.32 -3.54
CA PHE A 616 2.13 -0.45 -3.92
C PHE A 616 1.70 0.59 -4.97
N GLU A 617 1.06 0.16 -6.05
CA GLU A 617 0.55 1.04 -7.12
C GLU A 617 -0.55 2.00 -6.65
N SER A 618 -1.25 1.65 -5.57
CA SER A 618 -2.22 2.50 -4.87
C SER A 618 -1.58 3.48 -3.87
N GLY A 619 -0.26 3.41 -3.68
CA GLY A 619 0.48 4.28 -2.77
C GLY A 619 0.28 3.98 -1.29
N LEU A 620 -0.09 2.74 -0.93
CA LEU A 620 -0.36 2.33 0.46
C LEU A 620 0.83 1.64 1.14
N ILE A 621 1.71 1.01 0.36
CA ILE A 621 2.93 0.38 0.85
C ILE A 621 4.14 0.77 -0.01
N THR A 622 5.34 0.60 0.54
CA THR A 622 6.59 0.67 -0.21
C THR A 622 6.72 -0.48 -1.20
N TYR A 623 7.73 -0.41 -2.07
CA TYR A 623 7.99 -1.40 -3.09
C TYR A 623 8.12 -2.82 -2.51
N HIS A 624 7.30 -3.73 -3.02
CA HIS A 624 7.04 -5.04 -2.41
C HIS A 624 8.03 -6.13 -2.84
N ARG A 625 8.92 -5.84 -3.81
CA ARG A 625 10.00 -6.74 -4.25
C ARG A 625 11.33 -6.26 -3.67
N THR A 626 11.57 -6.64 -2.43
CA THR A 626 12.72 -6.19 -1.64
C THR A 626 13.19 -7.33 -0.75
N ASP A 627 14.49 -7.47 -0.62
CA ASP A 627 15.11 -8.37 0.33
C ASP A 627 15.79 -7.62 1.49
N ALA A 628 15.63 -6.29 1.53
CA ALA A 628 16.16 -5.43 2.56
C ALA A 628 15.21 -5.29 3.76
N THR A 629 15.76 -5.30 4.97
CA THR A 629 15.03 -4.96 6.20
C THR A 629 15.19 -3.51 6.59
N THR A 630 16.05 -2.74 5.90
CA THR A 630 16.33 -1.34 6.17
C THR A 630 15.05 -0.52 6.24
N VAL A 631 14.95 0.35 7.25
CA VAL A 631 13.87 1.31 7.43
C VAL A 631 14.44 2.72 7.25
N SER A 632 13.86 3.50 6.33
CA SER A 632 14.27 4.88 6.10
C SER A 632 13.86 5.80 7.26
N THR A 633 14.46 6.99 7.32
CA THR A 633 14.04 8.04 8.25
C THR A 633 12.55 8.40 8.10
N THR A 634 12.03 8.35 6.87
CA THR A 634 10.59 8.55 6.60
C THR A 634 9.75 7.43 7.19
N GLY A 635 10.19 6.18 7.06
CA GLY A 635 9.55 5.03 7.69
C GLY A 635 9.52 5.14 9.21
N ILE A 636 10.65 5.47 9.84
CA ILE A 636 10.74 5.68 11.29
C ILE A 636 9.77 6.77 11.75
N ASP A 637 9.69 7.88 11.01
CA ASP A 637 8.77 8.97 11.33
C ASP A 637 7.29 8.56 11.22
N ILE A 638 6.92 7.77 10.20
CA ILE A 638 5.58 7.19 10.07
C ILE A 638 5.25 6.32 11.29
N ALA A 639 6.16 5.45 11.70
CA ALA A 639 5.94 4.59 12.87
C ALA A 639 5.83 5.41 14.16
N ARG A 640 6.73 6.39 14.37
CA ARG A 640 6.71 7.31 15.51
C ARG A 640 5.37 8.01 15.63
N ARG A 641 4.89 8.64 14.56
CA ARG A 641 3.61 9.36 14.53
C ARG A 641 2.44 8.46 14.95
N TYR A 642 2.40 7.22 14.46
CA TYR A 642 1.34 6.29 14.83
C TYR A 642 1.48 5.77 16.27
N ILE A 643 2.69 5.39 16.69
CA ILE A 643 2.93 4.79 18.01
C ILE A 643 2.73 5.82 19.11
N GLU A 644 3.24 7.04 18.98
CA GLU A 644 3.03 8.07 20.01
C GLU A 644 1.55 8.49 20.14
N GLU A 645 0.79 8.44 19.04
CA GLU A 645 -0.65 8.73 19.07
C GLU A 645 -1.47 7.60 19.71
N ASN A 646 -1.15 6.32 19.45
CA ASN A 646 -2.01 5.19 19.81
C ASN A 646 -1.46 4.33 20.96
N HIS A 647 -0.17 4.41 21.24
CA HIS A 647 0.60 3.59 22.16
C HIS A 647 1.76 4.40 22.80
N PRO A 648 1.45 5.51 23.49
CA PRO A 648 2.44 6.46 23.97
C PRO A 648 3.51 5.80 24.85
N GLY A 649 4.77 6.19 24.66
CA GLY A 649 5.91 5.65 25.42
C GLY A 649 6.40 4.25 24.98
N LEU A 650 5.76 3.62 23.99
CA LEU A 650 6.21 2.33 23.44
C LEU A 650 7.08 2.47 22.19
N PHE A 651 7.35 3.68 21.70
CA PHE A 651 8.18 3.89 20.50
C PHE A 651 9.66 3.59 20.78
N LYS A 652 10.26 2.75 19.94
CA LYS A 652 11.69 2.39 19.99
C LYS A 652 12.23 2.27 18.55
N PRO A 653 12.87 3.33 18.02
CA PRO A 653 13.30 3.36 16.63
C PRO A 653 14.36 2.29 16.36
N ARG A 654 14.23 1.58 15.25
CA ARG A 654 15.19 0.58 14.78
C ARG A 654 15.34 0.67 13.26
N GLU A 655 16.57 0.90 12.80
CA GLU A 655 16.85 1.09 11.37
C GLU A 655 16.90 -0.24 10.59
N TYR A 656 17.22 -1.35 11.26
CA TYR A 656 17.35 -2.69 10.64
C TYR A 656 18.20 -2.71 9.36
N ARG A 657 19.31 -1.97 9.34
CA ARG A 657 20.18 -1.84 8.16
C ARG A 657 20.60 -3.21 7.61
N SER A 658 20.37 -3.39 6.32
CA SER A 658 20.86 -4.49 5.50
C SER A 658 21.69 -3.94 4.34
N GLU A 659 22.45 -4.80 3.66
CA GLU A 659 23.15 -4.43 2.42
C GLU A 659 22.15 -4.04 1.31
N GLY A 660 22.54 -3.10 0.44
CA GLY A 660 21.71 -2.60 -0.67
C GLY A 660 20.95 -1.30 -0.38
N ALA A 661 20.39 -0.70 -1.44
CA ALA A 661 19.70 0.59 -1.38
C ALA A 661 18.19 0.49 -1.14
N HIS A 662 17.63 -0.72 -1.10
CA HIS A 662 16.18 -0.93 -0.98
C HIS A 662 15.68 -0.77 0.46
N GLU A 663 14.43 -0.37 0.59
CA GLU A 663 13.72 -0.33 1.88
C GLU A 663 12.87 -1.59 2.06
N CYS A 664 12.57 -1.93 3.31
CA CYS A 664 11.59 -2.96 3.66
C CYS A 664 10.16 -2.66 3.14
N ILE A 665 9.30 -3.67 3.20
CA ILE A 665 7.86 -3.54 2.92
C ILE A 665 7.15 -2.96 4.16
N ARG A 666 6.68 -1.72 4.04
CA ARG A 666 5.97 -0.99 5.10
C ARG A 666 4.84 -0.12 4.55
N PRO A 667 3.89 0.33 5.39
CA PRO A 667 2.94 1.37 5.02
C PRO A 667 3.61 2.70 4.66
N THR A 668 2.99 3.46 3.77
CA THR A 668 3.41 4.83 3.40
C THR A 668 2.75 5.91 4.27
N LYS A 669 1.72 5.54 5.03
CA LYS A 669 0.93 6.46 5.88
C LYS A 669 0.72 5.85 7.27
N PRO A 670 0.67 6.67 8.35
CA PRO A 670 0.46 6.19 9.73
C PRO A 670 -1.01 5.87 9.99
N ILE A 671 -1.61 4.97 9.20
CA ILE A 671 -3.04 4.62 9.28
C ILE A 671 -3.23 3.11 9.40
N ASN A 672 -3.89 2.65 10.46
CA ASN A 672 -4.22 1.24 10.61
C ASN A 672 -5.40 0.82 9.70
N LEU A 673 -5.74 -0.48 9.70
CA LEU A 673 -6.83 -1.00 8.87
C LEU A 673 -8.19 -0.32 9.13
N LYS A 674 -8.54 -0.05 10.40
CA LYS A 674 -9.82 0.58 10.75
C LYS A 674 -9.89 2.00 10.16
N GLN A 675 -8.81 2.76 10.32
CA GLN A 675 -8.67 4.11 9.76
C GLN A 675 -8.69 4.10 8.23
N LEU A 676 -7.97 3.18 7.58
CA LEU A 676 -7.96 3.06 6.12
C LEU A 676 -9.37 2.80 5.58
N ARG A 677 -10.13 1.88 6.19
CA ARG A 677 -11.54 1.62 5.81
C ARG A 677 -12.41 2.86 5.96
N PHE A 678 -12.22 3.60 7.05
CA PHE A 678 -12.95 4.84 7.29
C PHE A 678 -12.62 5.90 6.22
N TYR A 679 -11.34 6.16 5.94
CA TYR A 679 -10.94 7.19 4.96
C TYR A 679 -11.33 6.83 3.52
N LEU A 680 -11.32 5.56 3.15
CA LEU A 680 -11.83 5.10 1.84
C LEU A 680 -13.35 5.27 1.74
N SER A 681 -14.10 4.87 2.76
CA SER A 681 -15.58 4.90 2.73
C SER A 681 -16.20 6.30 2.93
N SER A 682 -15.44 7.23 3.51
CA SER A 682 -15.78 8.65 3.64
C SER A 682 -15.33 9.50 2.44
N GLY A 683 -14.48 8.95 1.57
CA GLY A 683 -13.94 9.65 0.40
C GLY A 683 -12.81 10.65 0.71
N VAL A 684 -12.29 10.65 1.95
CA VAL A 684 -11.10 11.41 2.37
C VAL A 684 -9.88 10.92 1.62
N LEU A 685 -9.69 9.60 1.57
CA LEU A 685 -8.64 8.97 0.76
C LEU A 685 -9.29 8.41 -0.51
N ARG A 686 -8.92 8.97 -1.65
CA ARG A 686 -9.42 8.53 -2.96
C ARG A 686 -8.34 7.71 -3.65
N ILE A 687 -8.57 6.41 -3.74
CA ILE A 687 -7.69 5.49 -4.47
C ILE A 687 -8.39 5.14 -5.79
N PRO A 688 -7.80 5.44 -6.95
CA PRO A 688 -8.42 5.14 -8.25
C PRO A 688 -8.59 3.63 -8.50
N GLN A 689 -7.81 2.79 -7.84
CA GLN A 689 -7.89 1.34 -7.89
C GLN A 689 -8.89 0.80 -6.85
N LYS A 690 -9.64 -0.24 -7.22
CA LYS A 690 -10.56 -0.92 -6.30
C LYS A 690 -9.77 -1.86 -5.38
N LEU A 691 -9.80 -1.60 -4.08
CA LEU A 691 -9.19 -2.47 -3.07
C LEU A 691 -10.25 -3.39 -2.44
N GLY A 692 -10.05 -4.70 -2.56
CA GLY A 692 -10.92 -5.73 -1.98
C GLY A 692 -10.57 -6.11 -0.55
N ALA A 693 -11.34 -7.00 0.06
CA ALA A 693 -11.15 -7.44 1.45
C ALA A 693 -9.77 -8.09 1.69
N ASP A 694 -9.24 -8.85 0.74
CA ASP A 694 -7.94 -9.51 0.88
C ASP A 694 -6.76 -8.53 0.76
N HIS A 695 -6.89 -7.46 -0.02
CA HIS A 695 -5.91 -6.35 -0.03
C HIS A 695 -5.81 -5.74 1.36
N LEU A 696 -6.96 -5.54 2.01
CA LEU A 696 -7.04 -4.98 3.35
C LEU A 696 -6.46 -5.92 4.43
N LYS A 697 -6.64 -7.23 4.29
CA LYS A 697 -6.00 -8.22 5.19
C LYS A 697 -4.47 -8.21 5.04
N LEU A 698 -3.98 -8.18 3.80
CA LEU A 698 -2.55 -8.10 3.53
C LEU A 698 -1.95 -6.79 4.07
N TYR A 699 -2.62 -5.66 3.82
CA TYR A 699 -2.24 -4.36 4.37
C TYR A 699 -2.16 -4.38 5.90
N ASP A 700 -3.16 -4.94 6.59
CA ASP A 700 -3.16 -5.02 8.06
C ASP A 700 -2.00 -5.87 8.60
N MET A 701 -1.71 -6.98 7.92
CA MET A 701 -0.57 -7.83 8.26
C MET A 701 0.76 -7.05 8.14
N ILE A 702 0.96 -6.34 7.02
CA ILE A 702 2.14 -5.50 6.78
C ILE A 702 2.23 -4.38 7.81
N PHE A 703 1.12 -3.68 8.05
CA PHE A 703 1.02 -2.58 9.00
C PHE A 703 1.41 -3.00 10.41
N ARG A 704 0.80 -4.06 10.94
CA ARG A 704 1.06 -4.55 12.30
C ARG A 704 2.51 -4.99 12.47
N ARG A 705 3.07 -5.68 11.49
CA ARG A 705 4.47 -6.12 11.50
C ARG A 705 5.43 -4.93 11.54
N PHE A 706 5.20 -3.95 10.67
CA PHE A 706 6.04 -2.75 10.59
C PHE A 706 5.98 -1.92 11.89
N ILE A 707 4.78 -1.60 12.38
CA ILE A 707 4.62 -0.84 13.62
C ILE A 707 5.25 -1.58 14.80
N ALA A 708 4.97 -2.88 14.96
CA ALA A 708 5.58 -3.70 16.00
C ALA A 708 7.12 -3.67 15.96
N SER A 709 7.72 -3.68 14.76
CA SER A 709 9.18 -3.62 14.59
C SER A 709 9.82 -2.35 15.16
N GLN A 710 9.04 -1.28 15.35
CA GLN A 710 9.46 0.02 15.89
C GLN A 710 8.94 0.26 17.32
N MET A 711 8.44 -0.77 18.00
CA MET A 711 7.96 -0.70 19.39
C MET A 711 8.92 -1.37 20.38
N SER A 712 8.82 -1.04 21.66
CA SER A 712 9.55 -1.70 22.74
C SER A 712 9.30 -3.22 22.80
N GLU A 713 10.28 -3.97 23.30
CA GLU A 713 10.15 -5.40 23.59
C GLU A 713 9.00 -5.68 24.57
N ALA A 714 8.46 -6.90 24.52
CA ALA A 714 7.50 -7.37 25.51
C ALA A 714 8.23 -8.13 26.63
N ARG A 715 7.75 -8.02 27.87
CA ARG A 715 8.22 -8.86 28.99
C ARG A 715 7.18 -9.91 29.32
N ILE A 716 7.61 -11.14 29.45
CA ILE A 716 6.75 -12.28 29.69
C ILE A 716 7.24 -13.10 30.87
N LEU A 717 6.31 -13.84 31.48
CA LEU A 717 6.62 -14.84 32.49
C LEU A 717 6.55 -16.23 31.84
N VAL A 718 7.68 -16.93 31.86
CA VAL A 718 7.81 -18.30 31.36
C VAL A 718 7.81 -19.24 32.56
N GLN A 719 6.95 -20.26 32.51
CA GLN A 719 6.96 -21.38 33.45
C GLN A 719 7.72 -22.55 32.81
N GLU A 720 8.77 -23.01 33.48
CA GLU A 720 9.57 -24.18 33.08
C GLU A 720 9.36 -25.32 34.09
N PHE A 721 9.20 -26.55 33.59
CA PHE A 721 9.04 -27.74 34.44
C PHE A 721 9.43 -29.02 33.70
N THR A 722 9.60 -30.10 34.46
CA THR A 722 9.87 -31.44 33.92
C THR A 722 8.63 -32.31 34.07
N LEU A 723 8.19 -32.90 32.96
CA LEU A 723 7.13 -33.91 32.95
C LEU A 723 7.74 -35.30 32.82
N LYS A 724 7.39 -36.18 33.76
CA LYS A 724 7.74 -37.60 33.74
C LYS A 724 6.51 -38.46 33.51
N VAL A 725 6.51 -39.26 32.44
CA VAL A 725 5.42 -40.20 32.12
C VAL A 725 6.02 -41.52 31.69
N ASN A 726 5.74 -42.59 32.45
CA ASN A 726 6.19 -43.95 32.14
C ASN A 726 7.69 -44.07 31.79
N GLY A 727 8.56 -43.44 32.59
CA GLY A 727 10.01 -43.43 32.36
C GLY A 727 10.49 -42.47 31.26
N ALA A 728 9.57 -41.84 30.50
CA ALA A 728 9.89 -40.74 29.61
C ALA A 728 10.00 -39.43 30.40
N GLU A 729 11.07 -38.66 30.17
CA GLU A 729 11.27 -37.34 30.75
C GLU A 729 11.29 -36.28 29.65
N THR A 730 10.51 -35.22 29.81
CA THR A 730 10.48 -34.10 28.87
C THR A 730 10.42 -32.76 29.59
N ARG A 731 11.27 -31.82 29.19
CA ARG A 731 11.25 -30.44 29.68
C ARG A 731 10.19 -29.64 28.93
N GLN A 732 9.39 -28.89 29.65
CA GLN A 732 8.34 -28.04 29.12
C GLN A 732 8.64 -26.58 29.48
N SER A 733 8.33 -25.69 28.54
CA SER A 733 8.45 -24.24 28.71
C SER A 733 7.21 -23.59 28.12
N ARG A 734 6.49 -22.80 28.93
CA ARG A 734 5.20 -22.20 28.54
C ARG A 734 5.15 -20.74 28.95
N ILE A 735 4.62 -19.89 28.06
CA ILE A 735 4.39 -18.49 28.38
C ILE A 735 3.06 -18.41 29.14
N VAL A 736 3.10 -18.07 30.42
CA VAL A 736 1.92 -18.07 31.29
C VAL A 736 1.35 -16.68 31.53
N ARG A 737 2.16 -15.63 31.31
CA ARG A 737 1.73 -14.24 31.51
C ARG A 737 2.52 -13.27 30.65
N VAL A 738 1.88 -12.15 30.30
CA VAL A 738 2.54 -10.96 29.75
C VAL A 738 2.63 -9.93 30.86
N LEU A 739 3.86 -9.58 31.25
CA LEU A 739 4.14 -8.59 32.30
C LEU A 739 4.12 -7.17 31.72
N GLU A 740 4.74 -6.98 30.55
CA GLU A 740 4.71 -5.74 29.78
C GLU A 740 4.36 -6.06 28.33
N GLN A 741 3.31 -5.42 27.79
CA GLN A 741 2.80 -5.73 26.45
C GLN A 741 3.81 -5.40 25.33
N GLY A 742 4.50 -4.27 25.41
CA GLY A 742 5.36 -3.78 24.33
C GLY A 742 4.69 -3.88 22.95
N PHE A 743 5.40 -4.43 21.97
CA PHE A 743 4.90 -4.65 20.62
C PHE A 743 3.71 -5.64 20.50
N LEU A 744 3.46 -6.50 21.50
CA LEU A 744 2.35 -7.47 21.46
C LEU A 744 0.97 -6.79 21.48
N SER A 745 0.90 -5.55 21.96
CA SER A 745 -0.30 -4.71 21.90
C SER A 745 -0.79 -4.46 20.47
N VAL A 746 0.11 -4.49 19.47
CA VAL A 746 -0.21 -4.31 18.05
C VAL A 746 -0.18 -5.63 17.29
N ASN A 747 0.79 -6.50 17.60
CA ASN A 747 1.03 -7.75 16.90
C ASN A 747 1.14 -8.94 17.89
N PRO A 748 0.00 -9.51 18.33
CA PRO A 748 -0.02 -10.62 19.28
C PRO A 748 0.38 -11.93 18.61
N ILE A 749 1.69 -12.24 18.65
CA ILE A 749 2.27 -13.45 18.02
C ILE A 749 2.47 -14.61 18.99
N ILE A 750 2.16 -14.43 20.28
CA ILE A 750 2.34 -15.44 21.31
C ILE A 750 1.00 -16.03 21.75
N LYS A 751 1.05 -17.28 22.21
CA LYS A 751 -0.06 -17.92 22.92
C LYS A 751 0.24 -17.88 24.41
N ILE A 752 -0.75 -17.45 25.20
CA ILE A 752 -0.70 -17.54 26.66
C ILE A 752 -1.31 -18.87 27.07
N ASP A 753 -0.58 -19.62 27.88
CA ASP A 753 -0.98 -20.90 28.43
C ASP A 753 -1.35 -20.77 29.91
N GLU A 754 -2.15 -21.70 30.43
CA GLU A 754 -2.46 -21.76 31.86
C GLU A 754 -1.27 -22.28 32.67
N GLU A 755 -1.10 -21.73 33.88
CA GLU A 755 -0.11 -22.18 34.86
C GLU A 755 -0.44 -23.60 35.34
N VAL A 756 0.59 -24.41 35.52
CA VAL A 756 0.47 -25.78 36.02
C VAL A 756 1.06 -25.88 37.42
N GLN A 757 0.58 -26.80 38.26
CA GLN A 757 1.11 -27.03 39.60
C GLN A 757 1.95 -28.31 39.64
N GLU A 758 2.82 -28.43 40.63
CA GLU A 758 3.55 -29.68 40.87
C GLU A 758 2.57 -30.74 41.38
N GLY A 759 2.85 -31.98 41.02
CA GLY A 759 2.05 -33.09 41.48
C GLY A 759 2.00 -34.25 40.51
N GLU A 760 1.26 -35.26 40.94
CA GLU A 760 0.99 -36.46 40.16
C GLU A 760 -0.43 -36.37 39.60
N TYR A 761 -0.54 -36.44 38.29
CA TYR A 761 -1.78 -36.28 37.56
C TYR A 761 -2.13 -37.57 36.81
N LYS A 762 -3.40 -37.94 36.83
CA LYS A 762 -3.89 -39.04 35.99
C LYS A 762 -3.86 -38.64 34.52
N VAL A 763 -3.43 -39.58 33.66
CA VAL A 763 -3.57 -39.41 32.21
C VAL A 763 -5.00 -39.76 31.84
N VAL A 764 -5.77 -38.78 31.37
CA VAL A 764 -7.19 -38.95 30.99
C VAL A 764 -7.36 -39.31 29.52
N ARG A 765 -6.36 -38.99 28.68
CA ARG A 765 -6.35 -39.39 27.27
C ARG A 765 -4.95 -39.68 26.79
N LEU A 766 -4.79 -40.82 26.13
CA LEU A 766 -3.58 -41.19 25.42
C LEU A 766 -3.88 -41.40 23.93
N ARG A 767 -3.14 -40.72 23.06
CA ARG A 767 -3.15 -40.99 21.61
C ARG A 767 -1.74 -41.31 21.15
N VAL A 768 -1.50 -42.57 20.79
CA VAL A 768 -0.24 -42.99 20.18
C VAL A 768 -0.41 -43.08 18.67
N ARG A 769 0.41 -42.33 17.94
CA ARG A 769 0.40 -42.30 16.47
C ARG A 769 1.83 -42.37 15.94
N ARG A 770 2.00 -42.86 14.71
CA ARG A 770 3.26 -42.71 13.98
C ARG A 770 3.15 -41.49 13.09
N GLU A 771 3.94 -40.48 13.37
CA GLU A 771 3.92 -39.21 12.65
C GLU A 771 5.19 -39.03 11.83
N PRO A 772 5.12 -38.39 10.66
CA PRO A 772 6.31 -38.00 9.92
C PRO A 772 7.22 -37.10 10.76
N THR A 773 8.53 -37.29 10.61
CA THR A 773 9.57 -36.47 11.27
C THR A 773 9.57 -35.00 10.81
N VAL A 774 9.10 -34.77 9.57
CA VAL A 774 9.01 -33.46 8.93
C VAL A 774 7.59 -33.16 8.47
N ARG A 775 7.31 -31.91 8.07
CA ARG A 775 6.04 -31.54 7.42
C ARG A 775 6.31 -31.22 5.94
N PRO A 776 5.35 -31.50 5.03
CA PRO A 776 5.50 -31.07 3.64
C PRO A 776 5.68 -29.55 3.58
N TYR A 777 6.44 -29.07 2.59
CA TYR A 777 6.58 -27.65 2.37
C TYR A 777 5.25 -27.05 1.90
N ARG A 778 4.90 -25.87 2.40
CA ARG A 778 3.98 -24.95 1.72
C ARG A 778 4.77 -24.04 0.78
N GLU A 779 4.08 -23.35 -0.12
CA GLU A 779 4.73 -22.38 -1.03
C GLU A 779 5.62 -21.38 -0.27
N GLY A 780 5.09 -20.79 0.82
CA GLY A 780 5.83 -19.84 1.64
C GLY A 780 7.05 -20.43 2.36
N ASP A 781 7.02 -21.72 2.72
CA ASP A 781 8.18 -22.38 3.33
C ASP A 781 9.29 -22.60 2.28
N LEU A 782 8.90 -22.89 1.04
CA LEU A 782 9.82 -23.08 -0.07
C LEU A 782 10.50 -21.77 -0.46
N ILE A 783 9.77 -20.65 -0.46
CA ILE A 783 10.36 -19.31 -0.69
C ILE A 783 11.36 -18.94 0.41
N ALA A 784 11.04 -19.20 1.67
CA ALA A 784 11.97 -18.95 2.77
C ALA A 784 13.26 -19.78 2.60
N LEU A 785 13.14 -21.04 2.17
CA LEU A 785 14.29 -21.88 1.87
C LEU A 785 15.10 -21.36 0.66
N MET A 786 14.42 -20.88 -0.39
CA MET A 786 15.08 -20.25 -1.54
C MET A 786 15.94 -19.05 -1.11
N LYS A 787 15.41 -18.16 -0.25
CA LYS A 787 16.18 -17.03 0.29
C LYS A 787 17.35 -17.50 1.17
N GLU A 788 17.12 -18.47 2.07
CA GLU A 788 18.16 -19.05 2.92
C GLU A 788 19.32 -19.66 2.10
N LYS A 789 18.99 -20.36 1.01
CA LYS A 789 19.96 -20.99 0.11
C LYS A 789 20.58 -20.03 -0.91
N GLY A 790 20.13 -18.77 -0.97
CA GLY A 790 20.60 -17.80 -1.95
C GLY A 790 20.21 -18.14 -3.40
N ILE A 791 19.06 -18.79 -3.59
CA ILE A 791 18.53 -19.21 -4.89
C ILE A 791 17.30 -18.39 -5.26
N GLY A 792 17.32 -17.77 -6.44
CA GLY A 792 16.25 -16.90 -6.91
C GLY A 792 16.23 -15.52 -6.24
N ARG A 793 15.22 -14.72 -6.58
CA ARG A 793 15.06 -13.32 -6.15
C ARG A 793 13.59 -12.98 -5.89
N PRO A 794 13.29 -11.87 -5.19
CA PRO A 794 11.91 -11.39 -5.00
C PRO A 794 11.04 -11.34 -6.27
N SER A 795 11.64 -11.05 -7.43
CA SER A 795 10.96 -11.01 -8.73
C SER A 795 10.71 -12.39 -9.35
N THR A 796 11.38 -13.45 -8.88
CA THR A 796 11.32 -14.81 -9.46
C THR A 796 10.66 -15.85 -8.57
N TYR A 797 10.62 -15.66 -7.24
CA TYR A 797 10.11 -16.66 -6.29
C TYR A 797 8.72 -17.23 -6.65
N SER A 798 7.74 -16.36 -6.89
CA SER A 798 6.39 -16.81 -7.25
C SER A 798 6.33 -17.46 -8.64
N LYS A 799 7.09 -16.93 -9.61
CA LYS A 799 7.18 -17.46 -10.98
C LYS A 799 7.70 -18.90 -10.98
N ILE A 800 8.72 -19.20 -10.17
CA ILE A 800 9.33 -20.54 -10.10
C ILE A 800 8.34 -21.57 -9.54
N ILE A 801 7.62 -21.24 -8.47
CA ILE A 801 6.61 -22.15 -7.88
C ILE A 801 5.45 -22.38 -8.86
N ASP A 802 4.98 -21.31 -9.52
CA ASP A 802 3.91 -21.41 -10.53
C ASP A 802 4.32 -22.30 -11.71
N ILE A 803 5.57 -22.21 -12.18
CA ILE A 803 6.10 -23.11 -13.21
C ILE A 803 6.06 -24.58 -12.75
N LEU A 804 6.52 -24.88 -11.53
CA LEU A 804 6.51 -26.26 -11.00
C LEU A 804 5.09 -26.86 -10.93
N LEU A 805 4.11 -26.04 -10.57
CA LEU A 805 2.69 -26.42 -10.50
C LEU A 805 2.10 -26.59 -11.91
N ARG A 806 2.28 -25.62 -12.81
CA ARG A 806 1.76 -25.65 -14.19
C ARG A 806 2.31 -26.82 -14.99
N ARG A 807 3.59 -27.13 -14.83
CA ARG A 807 4.26 -28.27 -15.46
C ARG A 807 3.94 -29.62 -14.81
N ARG A 808 3.12 -29.61 -13.75
CA ARG A 808 2.71 -30.80 -12.96
C ARG A 808 3.88 -31.59 -12.38
N TYR A 809 4.99 -30.92 -12.10
CA TYR A 809 6.11 -31.53 -11.37
C TYR A 809 5.81 -31.61 -9.88
N VAL A 810 5.05 -30.64 -9.39
CA VAL A 810 4.51 -30.57 -8.05
C VAL A 810 3.00 -30.42 -8.14
N ILE A 811 2.29 -30.98 -7.17
CA ILE A 811 0.87 -30.72 -6.95
C ILE A 811 0.68 -30.11 -5.56
N GLU A 812 -0.30 -29.23 -5.45
CA GLU A 812 -0.74 -28.73 -4.15
C GLU A 812 -1.93 -29.57 -3.65
N ASN A 813 -1.84 -30.04 -2.41
CA ASN A 813 -2.95 -30.65 -1.69
C ASN A 813 -2.99 -30.09 -0.26
N ASN A 814 -4.14 -29.54 0.15
CA ASN A 814 -4.31 -28.88 1.45
C ASN A 814 -3.21 -27.83 1.74
N ARG A 815 -2.86 -27.01 0.74
CA ARG A 815 -1.80 -25.98 0.79
C ARG A 815 -0.38 -26.51 1.01
N ALA A 816 -0.19 -27.82 0.88
CA ALA A 816 1.09 -28.49 0.97
C ALA A 816 1.51 -29.02 -0.40
N LEU A 817 2.80 -28.92 -0.68
CA LEU A 817 3.40 -29.27 -1.95
C LEU A 817 3.92 -30.72 -1.92
N PHE A 818 3.59 -31.48 -2.96
CA PHE A 818 4.03 -32.86 -3.13
C PHE A 818 4.57 -33.07 -4.55
N SER A 819 5.71 -33.72 -4.67
CA SER A 819 6.27 -34.10 -5.98
C SER A 819 5.41 -35.16 -6.67
N THR A 820 5.26 -35.05 -7.99
CA THR A 820 4.60 -36.08 -8.81
C THR A 820 5.60 -37.12 -9.30
N ARG A 821 5.09 -38.24 -9.86
CA ARG A 821 5.94 -39.25 -10.53
C ARG A 821 6.72 -38.64 -11.71
N LEU A 822 6.06 -37.77 -12.48
CA LEU A 822 6.69 -37.04 -13.58
C LEU A 822 7.80 -36.12 -13.06
N GLY A 823 7.53 -35.32 -12.03
CA GLY A 823 8.53 -34.43 -11.44
C GLY A 823 9.76 -35.19 -10.93
N LYS A 824 9.55 -36.34 -10.29
CA LYS A 824 10.65 -37.21 -9.83
C LYS A 824 11.49 -37.74 -11.00
N ALA A 825 10.85 -38.30 -12.04
CA ALA A 825 11.56 -38.81 -13.21
C ALA A 825 12.34 -37.71 -13.96
N VAL A 826 11.76 -36.50 -14.08
CA VAL A 826 12.42 -35.34 -14.67
C VAL A 826 13.64 -34.92 -13.84
N TYR A 827 13.50 -34.82 -12.52
CA TYR A 827 14.59 -34.45 -11.62
C TYR A 827 15.74 -35.47 -11.65
N GLU A 828 15.43 -36.76 -11.61
CA GLU A 828 16.42 -37.84 -11.70
C GLU A 828 17.20 -37.78 -13.02
N TYR A 829 16.49 -37.66 -14.15
CA TYR A 829 17.13 -37.53 -15.47
C TYR A 829 18.05 -36.32 -15.57
N LEU A 830 17.60 -35.14 -15.11
CA LEU A 830 18.40 -33.92 -15.15
C LEU A 830 19.62 -34.02 -14.24
N THR A 831 19.47 -34.60 -13.05
CA THR A 831 20.57 -34.72 -12.09
C THR A 831 21.62 -35.73 -12.55
N GLU A 832 21.22 -36.85 -13.15
CA GLU A 832 22.12 -37.89 -13.65
C GLU A 832 22.90 -37.47 -14.91
N ARG A 833 22.29 -36.70 -15.81
CA ARG A 833 22.89 -36.33 -17.10
C ARG A 833 23.48 -34.93 -17.14
N PHE A 834 22.90 -34.00 -16.38
CA PHE A 834 23.22 -32.57 -16.44
C PHE A 834 23.43 -31.97 -15.04
N GLY A 835 23.80 -32.80 -14.04
CA GLY A 835 23.86 -32.43 -12.63
C GLY A 835 24.69 -31.17 -12.33
N THR A 836 25.75 -30.92 -13.09
CA THR A 836 26.56 -29.69 -12.99
C THR A 836 25.74 -28.43 -13.30
N LEU A 837 24.97 -28.42 -14.40
CA LEU A 837 24.14 -27.29 -14.83
C LEU A 837 22.96 -27.01 -13.91
N VAL A 838 22.45 -28.03 -13.20
CA VAL A 838 21.27 -27.91 -12.33
C VAL A 838 21.61 -27.94 -10.84
N SER A 839 22.89 -27.77 -10.49
CA SER A 839 23.35 -27.81 -9.09
C SER A 839 22.97 -26.56 -8.32
N GLU A 840 22.69 -26.72 -7.03
CA GLU A 840 22.40 -25.62 -6.10
C GLU A 840 23.59 -24.64 -5.99
N ASP A 841 24.82 -25.15 -5.94
CA ASP A 841 26.01 -24.31 -5.78
C ASP A 841 26.33 -23.48 -7.03
N LEU A 842 26.22 -24.06 -8.22
CA LEU A 842 26.32 -23.27 -9.46
C LEU A 842 25.22 -22.19 -9.46
N THR A 843 23.98 -22.59 -9.13
CA THR A 843 22.81 -21.70 -9.03
C THR A 843 23.13 -20.44 -8.23
N ARG A 844 23.60 -20.65 -7.00
CA ARG A 844 23.98 -19.60 -6.06
C ARG A 844 25.15 -18.75 -6.55
N ASN A 845 26.20 -19.36 -7.11
CA ASN A 845 27.42 -18.65 -7.51
C ASN A 845 27.17 -17.72 -8.69
N LEU A 846 26.35 -18.12 -9.66
CA LEU A 846 26.01 -17.23 -10.77
C LEU A 846 25.12 -16.08 -10.31
N GLU A 847 24.18 -16.30 -9.39
CA GLU A 847 23.38 -15.22 -8.83
C GLU A 847 24.26 -14.17 -8.14
N LYS A 848 25.29 -14.60 -7.39
CA LYS A 848 26.32 -13.67 -6.86
C LYS A 848 27.09 -12.94 -7.96
N THR A 849 27.42 -13.64 -9.05
CA THR A 849 28.12 -13.04 -10.19
C THR A 849 27.26 -11.98 -10.88
N ILE A 850 25.96 -12.22 -10.99
CA ILE A 850 24.98 -11.24 -11.51
C ILE A 850 24.86 -10.06 -10.56
N ASP A 851 24.86 -10.26 -9.23
CA ASP A 851 24.90 -9.15 -8.27
C ASP A 851 26.19 -8.33 -8.42
N SER A 852 27.33 -8.95 -8.69
CA SER A 852 28.58 -8.24 -8.99
C SER A 852 28.50 -7.44 -10.30
N ILE A 853 27.77 -7.93 -11.32
CA ILE A 853 27.47 -7.13 -12.53
C ILE A 853 26.59 -5.93 -12.16
N GLU A 854 25.55 -6.12 -11.35
CA GLU A 854 24.63 -5.05 -10.92
C GLU A 854 25.37 -3.94 -10.14
N ASN A 855 26.40 -4.30 -9.38
CA ASN A 855 27.30 -3.39 -8.68
C ASN A 855 28.43 -2.81 -9.56
N GLY A 856 28.49 -3.16 -10.85
CA GLY A 856 29.52 -2.69 -11.79
C GLY A 856 30.92 -3.26 -11.55
N GLN A 857 31.03 -4.36 -10.80
CA GLN A 857 32.31 -4.99 -10.44
C GLN A 857 32.81 -6.00 -11.49
N VAL A 858 31.90 -6.55 -12.29
CA VAL A 858 32.20 -7.60 -13.28
C VAL A 858 31.63 -7.21 -14.63
N TYR A 859 32.39 -7.45 -15.70
CA TYR A 859 31.94 -7.19 -17.06
C TYR A 859 31.02 -8.32 -17.58
N TYR A 860 29.82 -7.94 -18.02
CA TYR A 860 28.75 -8.89 -18.31
C TYR A 860 29.04 -9.81 -19.52
N GLN A 861 29.81 -9.35 -20.51
CA GLN A 861 30.16 -10.15 -21.69
C GLN A 861 31.05 -11.35 -21.35
N ASP A 862 31.97 -11.17 -20.38
CA ASP A 862 32.83 -12.27 -19.92
C ASP A 862 32.01 -13.35 -19.22
N VAL A 863 31.01 -12.93 -18.44
CA VAL A 863 30.06 -13.85 -17.79
C VAL A 863 29.24 -14.62 -18.84
N LEU A 864 28.73 -13.96 -19.88
CA LEU A 864 28.05 -14.64 -20.99
C LEU A 864 28.95 -15.66 -21.70
N ARG A 865 30.24 -15.35 -21.87
CA ARG A 865 31.22 -16.28 -22.46
C ARG A 865 31.39 -17.55 -21.62
N VAL A 866 31.51 -17.38 -20.30
CA VAL A 866 31.61 -18.52 -19.36
C VAL A 866 30.35 -19.37 -19.43
N ILE A 867 29.17 -18.75 -19.36
CA ILE A 867 27.88 -19.46 -19.43
C ILE A 867 27.75 -20.23 -20.76
N GLU A 868 28.05 -19.60 -21.91
CA GLU A 868 27.94 -20.28 -23.21
C GLU A 868 28.87 -21.51 -23.27
N ASN A 869 30.12 -21.36 -22.81
CA ASN A 869 31.10 -22.44 -22.81
C ASN A 869 30.67 -23.61 -21.90
N GLU A 870 30.18 -23.32 -20.70
CA GLU A 870 29.66 -24.34 -19.78
C GLU A 870 28.50 -25.12 -20.43
N ILE A 871 27.51 -24.41 -20.98
CA ILE A 871 26.34 -25.01 -21.65
C ILE A 871 26.79 -25.91 -22.80
N ARG A 872 27.62 -25.39 -23.72
CA ARG A 872 28.10 -26.17 -24.87
C ARG A 872 28.94 -27.38 -24.48
N SER A 873 29.69 -27.31 -23.39
CA SER A 873 30.52 -28.43 -22.93
C SER A 873 29.69 -29.59 -22.36
N ILE A 874 28.51 -29.30 -21.81
CA ILE A 874 27.68 -30.27 -21.08
C ILE A 874 26.57 -30.86 -21.97
N ILE A 875 26.14 -30.15 -23.02
CA ILE A 875 25.08 -30.59 -23.94
C ILE A 875 25.59 -31.40 -25.14
N LYS A 876 26.89 -31.28 -25.47
CA LYS A 876 27.57 -32.21 -26.38
C LYS A 876 27.61 -33.60 -25.77
#